data_AF-G1PZX1-F1
#
_entry.id   AF-G1PZX1-F1
#
_cell.length_a   1.000
_cell.length_b   1.000
_cell.length_c   1.000
_cell.angle_alpha   90.00
_cell.angle_beta   90.00
_cell.angle_gamma   90.00
#
_symmetry.space_group_name_H-M   'P 1'
#
loop_
_entity.id
_entity.type
_entity.pdbx_description
1 polymer ?
#
loop_
_entity_poly.entity_id
_entity_poly.type
_entity_poly.pdbx_seq_one_letter_code
_entity_poly.pdbx_strand_id
1 'polypeptide(L)'
;IKEKYQNQRRESCCPTQSWRNEYLHQKFTQLLLLHRSQHRGYDFLLRRRRNHEVVDEQGQLMEIGDLFGPGLRTQEEPPTVVVHGVAGIGKSTLARQVRRAWEEGWLFRNRFKHVFYFNCRELAQSETMSLAELITKDWAAPDAPIGQILSQPEQLLFILDNIDEPKWDLKEQSSELCPHWSQQQQVHTLLGSLLKKTLLPTTSLLITARITALRKLIPSLKHPRWVEVLGFSESARKDYFFQYFTDESQAIRAFTSVESNPALFTMCLMPLSYSLVCTLPEAADVPGATSLTSQTTTALLSALLFPRSPASVPRTKLRDFCSLAAEGTCQGKTLFSPEDFRKHGLDETNISTLLNMGVLQEHPTTQSYSFIHLCFQEFFAAMSYALGNGVLKGDCFNNIKIITDLTDVYDRHDLFEEPTTCFLFGLLSDQGMREMESIFKCSLSRERHCSLLHLAKSEVLAKYLNLDTYSWHLLHCFYEIQDENFMKNIFIPFTLRICVQTDMELLLFTFFFTFCHRIERLQLNEDEQHRQAGRTSGAFLYNWGLFTDSWWQMFFSILKVPGSLRELDLSGNSLSCSAVQSLCDALKSPHCHLVTLRLVSCGLTYNCCKDLVSMLQDNFMLSDLDLWQNDLGDLGVKLLCEGLRQSNCQLKHLWLDQTQLSEEVKKMLSLLQQEKPQLVISSRQKSLYYIPTGNLGKVSVISLLRRSHSSGNKHSPQTQMDDDFWGPTGPVATEMVDKHRSLYRVHFPVAGSYHCPNVGLYFVVREPVTIEFEFCVWDQFLDQIVPQHSWMVAGPLFDIKAEPGAVEAVYLPHFIALQGQHMDISWFQVAHIKEDGILMEKPASVEPHYIVLENPSFSPMGVLLRMIHTALCIPVISNVLLYYRLQSEEVNFHLYLIPSDCTIQKAIDDEEKKFQFFQIRKPPPLTPLYMGSRYTVSGSDKLKIIPEELELCYRSPGKPQLFSEFYVGHLGSGIWLQIKSKDDETVVWEALVKSVNLPPEVPQQAFQASLSSPDAPTLLHFVDQHREDLVTRVTSVDAVLDKLHGQVLSEEQYERVRAEPTNTEKMRTLFSFSKSWDWACKDQLYRALKKTHPHLIVDLWENMSSVSINI
;
A
#
# COMPACT_ATOMS: atom_id res chain seq x y z
N ILE A 1 -40.03 -10.49 -29.36
CA ILE A 1 -41.47 -10.51 -29.00
C ILE A 1 -41.55 -9.95 -27.59
N LYS A 2 -41.46 -8.61 -27.39
CA LYS A 2 -42.56 -7.63 -27.41
C LYS A 2 -43.86 -8.18 -26.80
N GLU A 3 -44.34 -7.45 -25.79
CA GLU A 3 -45.67 -7.50 -25.15
C GLU A 3 -45.94 -8.57 -24.09
N LYS A 4 -45.78 -8.16 -22.81
CA LYS A 4 -46.85 -8.29 -21.82
C LYS A 4 -46.61 -7.34 -20.64
N TYR A 5 -46.92 -6.06 -20.89
CA TYR A 5 -47.19 -5.07 -19.84
C TYR A 5 -48.70 -4.75 -19.86
N GLN A 6 -49.23 -4.44 -18.67
CA GLN A 6 -50.57 -3.95 -18.36
C GLN A 6 -51.69 -4.99 -18.19
N ASN A 7 -51.96 -5.36 -16.93
CA ASN A 7 -53.19 -4.86 -16.29
C ASN A 7 -53.21 -5.04 -14.76
N GLN A 8 -53.64 -3.95 -14.11
CA GLN A 8 -54.31 -3.85 -12.80
C GLN A 8 -53.49 -3.89 -11.51
N ARG A 9 -53.09 -2.66 -11.13
CA ARG A 9 -53.29 -2.08 -9.80
C ARG A 9 -54.58 -2.59 -9.13
N ARG A 10 -54.46 -3.07 -7.88
CA ARG A 10 -55.45 -2.85 -6.82
C ARG A 10 -54.71 -2.43 -5.56
N GLU A 11 -55.32 -1.45 -4.91
CA GLU A 11 -54.82 -0.61 -3.83
C GLU A 11 -54.67 -1.35 -2.50
N SER A 12 -53.58 -1.10 -1.76
CA SER A 12 -53.62 -0.82 -0.32
C SER A 12 -52.28 -0.28 0.21
N CYS A 13 -52.28 1.01 0.56
CA CYS A 13 -51.57 1.70 1.64
C CYS A 13 -50.03 1.65 1.80
N CYS A 14 -49.44 2.81 1.47
CA CYS A 14 -48.31 3.53 2.10
C CYS A 14 -46.84 3.11 1.83
N PRO A 15 -45.93 4.10 1.70
CA PRO A 15 -44.87 4.08 0.69
C PRO A 15 -43.45 4.19 1.28
N THR A 16 -42.65 3.16 1.11
CA THR A 16 -41.17 3.26 0.97
C THR A 16 -40.77 2.82 -0.44
N GLN A 17 -41.59 3.19 -1.44
CA GLN A 17 -41.24 2.96 -2.84
C GLN A 17 -40.18 3.95 -3.29
N SER A 18 -38.95 3.43 -3.20
CA SER A 18 -37.97 3.45 -4.27
C SER A 18 -37.67 4.83 -4.84
N TRP A 19 -36.69 5.47 -4.20
CA TRP A 19 -35.53 6.01 -4.91
C TRP A 19 -35.44 5.43 -6.33
N ARG A 20 -35.56 6.28 -7.35
CA ARG A 20 -35.05 5.94 -8.68
C ARG A 20 -33.52 5.89 -8.58
N ASN A 21 -33.05 4.83 -7.96
CA ASN A 21 -31.68 4.35 -7.86
C ASN A 21 -31.33 3.43 -9.06
N GLU A 22 -32.08 3.53 -10.16
CA GLU A 22 -31.88 2.67 -11.34
C GLU A 22 -30.47 2.82 -11.96
N TYR A 23 -29.68 3.84 -11.61
CA TYR A 23 -28.31 4.03 -12.10
C TYR A 23 -27.18 3.72 -11.10
N LEU A 24 -27.46 3.52 -9.80
CA LEU A 24 -26.43 3.22 -8.80
C LEU A 24 -26.31 1.71 -8.49
N HIS A 25 -27.21 0.88 -9.03
CA HIS A 25 -27.22 -0.56 -8.76
C HIS A 25 -25.98 -1.31 -9.29
N GLN A 26 -25.19 -0.74 -10.22
CA GLN A 26 -24.10 -1.43 -10.94
C GLN A 26 -22.69 -0.78 -10.94
N LYS A 27 -22.47 0.41 -10.34
CA LYS A 27 -21.23 1.19 -10.58
C LYS A 27 -20.61 1.81 -9.31
N PHE A 28 -20.36 1.01 -8.26
CA PHE A 28 -19.52 1.48 -7.16
C PHE A 28 -18.06 1.24 -7.52
N THR A 29 -17.31 2.32 -7.73
CA THR A 29 -15.86 2.27 -7.90
C THR A 29 -15.18 2.40 -6.53
N GLN A 30 -14.22 1.52 -6.24
CA GLN A 30 -13.54 1.46 -4.94
C GLN A 30 -12.77 2.77 -4.64
N LEU A 31 -12.93 3.26 -3.42
CA LEU A 31 -12.21 4.42 -2.89
C LEU A 31 -11.00 3.96 -2.08
N LEU A 32 -9.92 4.74 -2.14
CA LEU A 32 -8.75 4.55 -1.28
C LEU A 32 -9.04 5.10 0.13
N LEU A 33 -8.90 4.24 1.14
CA LEU A 33 -9.10 4.56 2.55
C LEU A 33 -7.79 4.44 3.31
N LEU A 34 -7.45 5.45 4.10
CA LEU A 34 -6.21 5.52 4.86
C LEU A 34 -6.51 5.63 6.35
N HIS A 35 -6.06 4.65 7.14
CA HIS A 35 -6.09 4.71 8.60
C HIS A 35 -5.06 5.71 9.11
N ARG A 36 -5.46 6.55 10.07
CA ARG A 36 -4.56 7.48 10.76
C ARG A 36 -4.61 7.27 12.28
N SER A 37 -3.46 7.41 12.93
CA SER A 37 -3.35 7.46 14.39
C SER A 37 -4.03 8.71 14.97
N GLN A 38 -4.01 9.82 14.23
CA GLN A 38 -4.63 11.11 14.59
C GLN A 38 -5.31 11.76 13.37
N HIS A 39 -6.24 12.68 13.59
CA HIS A 39 -6.91 13.41 12.50
C HIS A 39 -6.02 14.55 11.95
N ARG A 40 -6.18 14.83 10.65
CA ARG A 40 -5.42 15.85 9.93
C ARG A 40 -5.66 17.25 10.53
N GLY A 41 -4.58 17.96 10.88
CA GLY A 41 -4.60 19.33 11.42
C GLY A 41 -4.16 19.49 12.89
N TYR A 42 -4.02 18.39 13.64
CA TYR A 42 -3.47 18.38 15.01
C TYR A 42 -1.92 18.26 15.03
N ASP A 43 -1.33 17.74 13.95
CA ASP A 43 0.08 17.34 13.84
C ASP A 43 1.11 18.46 14.01
N PHE A 44 0.76 19.72 13.76
CA PHE A 44 1.78 20.78 13.65
C PHE A 44 1.90 21.68 14.88
N LEU A 45 0.81 22.01 15.56
CA LEU A 45 0.83 22.98 16.67
C LEU A 45 1.43 22.39 17.97
N LEU A 46 1.34 21.08 18.19
CA LEU A 46 1.86 20.42 19.40
C LEU A 46 3.31 19.94 19.27
N ARG A 47 3.78 19.64 18.05
CA ARG A 47 5.14 19.11 17.82
C ARG A 47 6.25 20.10 18.17
N ARG A 48 5.92 21.39 18.29
CA ARG A 48 6.87 22.43 18.72
C ARG A 48 7.00 22.59 20.25
N ARG A 49 6.12 21.96 21.04
CA ARG A 49 6.20 21.99 22.52
C ARG A 49 6.78 20.73 23.16
N ARG A 50 6.87 19.61 22.45
CA ARG A 50 7.53 18.39 22.94
C ARG A 50 8.76 18.09 22.10
N ASN A 51 9.93 18.31 22.70
CA ASN A 51 11.14 17.62 22.27
C ASN A 51 10.99 16.15 22.68
N HIS A 52 11.31 15.24 21.76
CA HIS A 52 11.27 13.77 21.86
C HIS A 52 9.92 13.11 21.51
N GLU A 53 10.03 12.04 20.70
CA GLU A 53 8.99 11.22 20.06
C GLU A 53 8.55 11.64 18.65
N VAL A 54 9.34 11.24 17.64
CA VAL A 54 8.85 11.06 16.27
C VAL A 54 8.38 9.61 16.17
N VAL A 55 7.16 9.36 16.65
CA VAL A 55 6.44 8.10 16.40
C VAL A 55 6.10 8.04 14.91
N ASP A 56 6.35 6.87 14.32
CA ASP A 56 6.01 6.52 12.94
C ASP A 56 4.49 6.55 12.75
N GLU A 57 4.03 7.56 11.99
CA GLU A 57 2.62 7.80 11.64
C GLU A 57 2.44 7.71 10.11
N GLN A 58 3.04 6.69 9.49
CA GLN A 58 2.66 6.33 8.12
C GLN A 58 1.28 5.67 8.17
N GLY A 59 0.29 6.30 7.55
CA GLY A 59 -1.08 5.78 7.49
C GLY A 59 -1.11 4.44 6.75
N GLN A 60 -1.93 3.50 7.21
CA GLN A 60 -2.09 2.20 6.55
C GLN A 60 -3.33 2.21 5.64
N LEU A 61 -3.20 1.72 4.41
CA LEU A 61 -4.37 1.50 3.55
C LEU A 61 -5.27 0.43 4.17
N MET A 62 -6.58 0.67 4.12
CA MET A 62 -7.58 -0.25 4.65
C MET A 62 -8.68 -0.50 3.63
N GLU A 63 -9.31 -1.66 3.72
CA GLU A 63 -10.52 -1.95 2.97
C GLU A 63 -11.78 -1.55 3.75
N ILE A 64 -12.93 -1.50 3.06
CA ILE A 64 -14.21 -1.18 3.69
C ILE A 64 -14.55 -2.20 4.78
N GLY A 65 -14.15 -3.47 4.61
CA GLY A 65 -14.35 -4.54 5.59
C GLY A 65 -13.58 -4.33 6.89
N ASP A 66 -12.49 -3.55 6.87
CA ASP A 66 -11.62 -3.34 8.03
C ASP A 66 -12.06 -2.17 8.91
N LEU A 67 -13.07 -1.38 8.48
CA LEU A 67 -13.49 -0.16 9.18
C LEU A 67 -13.69 -0.39 10.68
N PHE A 68 -14.37 -1.49 11.05
CA PHE A 68 -14.63 -1.88 12.43
C PHE A 68 -13.69 -2.97 12.96
N GLY A 69 -12.76 -3.49 12.16
CA GLY A 69 -11.82 -4.55 12.59
C GLY A 69 -10.90 -4.13 13.74
N PRO A 70 -10.22 -5.07 14.43
CA PRO A 70 -9.32 -4.75 15.55
C PRO A 70 -8.21 -3.77 15.12
N GLY A 71 -7.74 -2.91 16.04
CA GLY A 71 -6.64 -1.98 15.78
C GLY A 71 -5.28 -2.67 15.82
N LEU A 72 -4.34 -2.23 14.97
CA LEU A 72 -2.96 -2.75 14.91
C LEU A 72 -2.20 -2.63 16.23
N ARG A 73 -2.66 -1.75 17.13
CA ARG A 73 -2.07 -1.47 18.45
C ARG A 73 -3.01 -1.74 19.63
N THR A 74 -4.30 -1.90 19.38
CA THR A 74 -5.34 -2.16 20.38
C THR A 74 -6.19 -3.32 19.89
N GLN A 75 -6.15 -4.47 20.58
CA GLN A 75 -7.03 -5.61 20.28
C GLN A 75 -8.53 -5.28 20.46
N GLU A 76 -8.84 -4.09 20.96
CA GLU A 76 -10.21 -3.57 21.03
C GLU A 76 -10.69 -3.12 19.65
N GLU A 77 -11.88 -3.61 19.28
CA GLU A 77 -12.58 -3.14 18.09
C GLU A 77 -13.10 -1.71 18.34
N PRO A 78 -12.79 -0.73 17.47
CA PRO A 78 -13.17 0.65 17.72
C PRO A 78 -14.70 0.78 17.65
N PRO A 79 -15.35 1.27 18.71
CA PRO A 79 -16.80 1.40 18.71
C PRO A 79 -17.23 2.71 18.03
N THR A 80 -16.30 3.53 17.54
CA THR A 80 -16.59 4.72 16.71
C THR A 80 -15.55 4.85 15.60
N VAL A 81 -16.01 4.92 14.36
CA VAL A 81 -15.20 5.14 13.16
C VAL A 81 -15.59 6.49 12.56
N VAL A 82 -14.61 7.36 12.34
CA VAL A 82 -14.81 8.66 11.71
C VAL A 82 -14.16 8.66 10.33
N VAL A 83 -15.00 8.67 9.30
CA VAL A 83 -14.61 8.80 7.91
C VAL A 83 -14.57 10.28 7.54
N HIS A 84 -13.38 10.80 7.26
CA HIS A 84 -13.18 12.20 6.94
C HIS A 84 -12.46 12.45 5.62
N GLY A 85 -12.57 13.68 5.12
CA GLY A 85 -11.99 14.09 3.85
C GLY A 85 -12.64 15.37 3.32
N VAL A 86 -12.10 15.91 2.23
CA VAL A 86 -12.63 17.13 1.59
C VAL A 86 -14.05 16.93 1.02
N ALA A 87 -14.76 18.03 0.74
CA ALA A 87 -16.09 17.98 0.14
C ALA A 87 -16.05 17.24 -1.21
N GLY A 88 -17.03 16.37 -1.51
CA GLY A 88 -17.09 15.69 -2.82
C GLY A 88 -16.16 14.48 -3.02
N ILE A 89 -15.36 14.10 -2.02
CA ILE A 89 -14.41 12.97 -2.11
C ILE A 89 -15.06 11.57 -2.07
N GLY A 90 -16.36 11.48 -1.77
CA GLY A 90 -17.11 10.21 -1.78
C GLY A 90 -17.51 9.65 -0.40
N LYS A 91 -17.37 10.40 0.70
CA LYS A 91 -17.72 9.95 2.06
C LYS A 91 -19.15 9.41 2.20
N SER A 92 -20.15 10.17 1.75
CA SER A 92 -21.56 9.74 1.80
C SER A 92 -21.85 8.56 0.86
N THR A 93 -21.11 8.43 -0.24
CA THR A 93 -21.19 7.25 -1.12
C THR A 93 -20.66 6.01 -0.40
N LEU A 94 -19.55 6.14 0.33
CA LEU A 94 -19.00 5.06 1.17
C LEU A 94 -20.00 4.64 2.27
N ALA A 95 -20.59 5.60 2.99
CA ALA A 95 -21.56 5.33 4.04
C ALA A 95 -22.79 4.55 3.53
N ARG A 96 -23.34 4.96 2.38
CA ARG A 96 -24.43 4.25 1.70
C ARG A 96 -24.01 2.85 1.22
N GLN A 97 -22.78 2.70 0.73
CA GLN A 97 -22.25 1.40 0.32
C GLN A 97 -22.10 0.44 1.51
N VAL A 98 -21.67 0.92 2.68
CA VAL A 98 -21.63 0.12 3.92
C VAL A 98 -23.03 -0.37 4.30
N ARG A 99 -24.04 0.52 4.28
CA ARG A 99 -25.44 0.15 4.56
C ARG A 99 -25.95 -0.92 3.59
N ARG A 100 -25.74 -0.72 2.29
CA ARG A 100 -26.18 -1.65 1.22
C ARG A 100 -25.51 -3.02 1.32
N ALA A 101 -24.18 -3.05 1.45
CA ALA A 101 -23.43 -4.30 1.52
C ALA A 101 -23.81 -5.14 2.75
N TRP A 102 -24.22 -4.50 3.84
CA TRP A 102 -24.79 -5.19 4.99
C TRP A 102 -26.18 -5.81 4.69
N GLU A 103 -27.07 -5.08 4.01
CA GLU A 103 -28.40 -5.60 3.59
C GLU A 103 -28.28 -6.79 2.68
N GLU A 104 -27.38 -6.73 1.70
CA GLU A 104 -27.10 -7.81 0.75
C GLU A 104 -26.32 -8.98 1.41
N GLY A 105 -25.74 -8.75 2.59
CA GLY A 105 -25.07 -9.77 3.40
C GLY A 105 -23.58 -9.96 3.15
N TRP A 106 -22.95 -9.03 2.45
CA TRP A 106 -21.53 -9.05 2.12
C TRP A 106 -20.64 -8.46 3.24
N LEU A 107 -21.15 -7.52 4.05
CA LEU A 107 -20.36 -6.84 5.08
C LEU A 107 -21.03 -6.86 6.47
N PHE A 108 -20.21 -7.03 7.51
CA PHE A 108 -20.53 -6.87 8.93
C PHE A 108 -21.71 -7.68 9.53
N ARG A 109 -22.30 -8.62 8.78
CA ARG A 109 -23.38 -9.52 9.24
C ARG A 109 -23.07 -10.25 10.54
N ASN A 110 -21.80 -10.64 10.74
CA ASN A 110 -21.37 -11.38 11.92
C ASN A 110 -21.32 -10.51 13.19
N ARG A 111 -21.39 -9.18 13.05
CA ARG A 111 -21.22 -8.23 14.15
C ARG A 111 -22.45 -7.39 14.42
N PHE A 112 -23.11 -6.88 13.38
CA PHE A 112 -24.27 -6.01 13.52
C PHE A 112 -25.55 -6.72 13.07
N LYS A 113 -26.51 -6.85 13.99
CA LYS A 113 -27.86 -7.33 13.68
C LYS A 113 -28.76 -6.26 13.11
N HIS A 114 -28.50 -5.00 13.44
CA HIS A 114 -29.23 -3.84 12.91
C HIS A 114 -28.26 -2.72 12.57
N VAL A 115 -28.42 -2.16 11.37
CA VAL A 115 -27.68 -0.99 10.89
C VAL A 115 -28.69 0.08 10.52
N PHE A 116 -28.59 1.25 11.16
CA PHE A 116 -29.46 2.38 10.91
C PHE A 116 -28.70 3.48 10.18
N TYR A 117 -29.28 4.02 9.11
CA TYR A 117 -28.67 5.11 8.33
C TYR A 117 -29.43 6.42 8.55
N PHE A 118 -28.69 7.47 8.91
CA PHE A 118 -29.27 8.79 9.12
C PHE A 118 -28.49 9.87 8.39
N ASN A 119 -29.22 10.64 7.59
CA ASN A 119 -28.71 11.87 7.03
C ASN A 119 -28.91 13.02 8.02
N CYS A 120 -27.81 13.53 8.59
CA CYS A 120 -27.84 14.60 9.59
C CYS A 120 -28.53 15.87 9.08
N ARG A 121 -28.46 16.13 7.76
CA ARG A 121 -29.19 17.24 7.09
C ARG A 121 -30.70 17.15 7.31
N GLU A 122 -31.27 15.95 7.19
CA GLU A 122 -32.71 15.69 7.33
C GLU A 122 -33.12 15.62 8.80
N LEU A 123 -32.22 15.21 9.69
CA LEU A 123 -32.46 15.22 11.13
C LEU A 123 -32.60 16.64 11.67
N ALA A 124 -31.84 17.60 11.12
CA ALA A 124 -31.89 19.00 11.54
C ALA A 124 -33.25 19.70 11.29
N GLN A 125 -34.15 19.11 10.49
CA GLN A 125 -35.51 19.64 10.30
C GLN A 125 -36.45 19.37 11.49
N SER A 126 -36.11 18.39 12.33
CA SER A 126 -36.92 18.05 13.50
C SER A 126 -36.39 18.81 14.71
N GLU A 127 -37.25 19.56 15.41
CA GLU A 127 -36.84 20.26 16.64
C GLU A 127 -36.59 19.26 17.78
N THR A 128 -37.54 18.34 17.98
CA THR A 128 -37.47 17.31 19.03
C THR A 128 -37.74 15.91 18.49
N MET A 129 -37.07 14.92 19.09
CA MET A 129 -37.16 13.51 18.72
C MET A 129 -36.70 12.64 19.90
N SER A 130 -37.31 11.46 20.04
CA SER A 130 -36.85 10.37 20.92
C SER A 130 -35.99 9.37 20.15
N LEU A 131 -35.20 8.55 20.85
CA LEU A 131 -34.41 7.49 20.20
C LEU A 131 -35.29 6.47 19.46
N ALA A 132 -36.48 6.17 20.00
CA ALA A 132 -37.46 5.32 19.33
C ALA A 132 -37.94 5.93 18.00
N GLU A 133 -38.30 7.21 17.99
CA GLU A 133 -38.73 7.91 16.79
C GLU A 133 -37.60 7.97 15.74
N LEU A 134 -36.36 8.18 16.18
CA LEU A 134 -35.18 8.15 15.31
C LEU A 134 -35.04 6.79 14.62
N ILE A 135 -35.12 5.69 15.36
CA ILE A 135 -35.05 4.32 14.79
C ILE A 135 -36.20 4.07 13.82
N THR A 136 -37.43 4.50 14.17
CA THR A 136 -38.60 4.29 13.30
C THR A 136 -38.56 5.13 12.02
N LYS A 137 -37.75 6.19 11.97
CA LYS A 137 -37.60 7.04 10.79
C LYS A 137 -36.88 6.31 9.64
N ASP A 138 -35.89 5.48 9.96
CA ASP A 138 -35.22 4.60 8.98
C ASP A 138 -35.99 3.27 8.83
N TRP A 139 -36.59 2.79 9.92
CA TRP A 139 -37.26 1.49 9.99
C TRP A 139 -38.73 1.61 10.41
N ALA A 140 -39.63 1.81 9.44
CA ALA A 140 -41.05 2.09 9.69
C ALA A 140 -41.84 0.95 10.39
N ALA A 141 -41.38 -0.31 10.35
CA ALA A 141 -42.01 -1.45 11.02
C ALA A 141 -40.97 -2.50 11.47
N PRO A 142 -40.37 -2.37 12.67
CA PRO A 142 -39.38 -3.33 13.15
C PRO A 142 -40.02 -4.68 13.48
N ASP A 143 -39.38 -5.77 13.00
CA ASP A 143 -39.82 -7.16 13.25
C ASP A 143 -39.80 -7.52 14.75
N ALA A 144 -39.08 -6.74 15.56
CA ALA A 144 -39.00 -6.84 17.01
C ALA A 144 -39.35 -5.50 17.68
N PRO A 145 -39.95 -5.49 18.88
CA PRO A 145 -40.16 -4.27 19.65
C PRO A 145 -38.86 -3.49 19.85
N ILE A 146 -38.90 -2.16 19.78
CA ILE A 146 -37.73 -1.28 19.94
C ILE A 146 -36.96 -1.57 21.23
N GLY A 147 -37.66 -1.87 22.33
CA GLY A 147 -37.03 -2.26 23.60
C GLY A 147 -36.17 -3.53 23.52
N GLN A 148 -36.53 -4.49 22.66
CA GLN A 148 -35.71 -5.68 22.41
C GLN A 148 -34.49 -5.35 21.54
N ILE A 149 -34.65 -4.52 20.52
CA ILE A 149 -33.53 -4.06 19.67
C ILE A 149 -32.50 -3.32 20.53
N LEU A 150 -32.96 -2.41 21.39
CA LEU A 150 -32.11 -1.64 22.29
C LEU A 150 -31.51 -2.45 23.44
N SER A 151 -31.95 -3.70 23.67
CA SER A 151 -31.38 -4.57 24.70
C SER A 151 -30.00 -5.15 24.33
N GLN A 152 -29.61 -5.08 23.05
CA GLN A 152 -28.31 -5.56 22.52
C GLN A 152 -27.55 -4.43 21.81
N PRO A 153 -27.18 -3.35 22.52
CA PRO A 153 -26.57 -2.15 21.93
C PRO A 153 -25.25 -2.44 21.17
N GLU A 154 -24.47 -3.43 21.58
CA GLU A 154 -23.22 -3.84 20.93
C GLU A 154 -23.40 -4.41 19.52
N GLN A 155 -24.63 -4.81 19.15
CA GLN A 155 -24.96 -5.34 17.83
C GLN A 155 -25.64 -4.29 16.93
N LEU A 156 -25.67 -3.02 17.37
CA LEU A 156 -26.25 -1.91 16.63
C LEU A 156 -25.14 -1.03 16.04
N LEU A 157 -25.33 -0.66 14.77
CA LEU A 157 -24.51 0.34 14.09
C LEU A 157 -25.39 1.52 13.69
N PHE A 158 -25.01 2.72 14.13
CA PHE A 158 -25.59 3.98 13.66
C PHE A 158 -24.64 4.65 12.67
N ILE A 159 -25.09 4.85 11.44
CA ILE A 159 -24.39 5.61 10.41
C ILE A 159 -24.93 7.04 10.43
N LEU A 160 -24.10 7.98 10.85
CA LEU A 160 -24.39 9.41 10.89
C LEU A 160 -23.67 10.10 9.72
N ASP A 161 -24.38 10.30 8.62
CA ASP A 161 -23.84 10.89 7.41
C ASP A 161 -23.97 12.42 7.44
N ASN A 162 -22.91 13.14 7.03
CA ASN A 162 -22.83 14.60 6.91
C ASN A 162 -23.10 15.34 8.22
N ILE A 163 -22.47 14.88 9.31
CA ILE A 163 -22.65 15.49 10.63
C ILE A 163 -22.16 16.93 10.70
N ASP A 164 -21.30 17.34 9.77
CA ASP A 164 -20.72 18.67 9.68
C ASP A 164 -21.60 19.72 9.00
N GLU A 165 -22.64 19.32 8.27
CA GLU A 165 -23.44 20.29 7.51
C GLU A 165 -24.35 21.16 8.38
N PRO A 166 -25.10 20.61 9.35
CA PRO A 166 -25.89 21.45 10.25
C PRO A 166 -25.00 22.09 11.31
N LYS A 167 -25.28 23.35 11.66
CA LYS A 167 -24.62 24.03 12.78
C LYS A 167 -25.17 23.48 14.11
N TRP A 168 -24.49 22.49 14.66
CA TRP A 168 -24.80 21.95 15.99
C TRP A 168 -24.13 22.76 17.10
N ASP A 169 -24.84 23.02 18.18
CA ASP A 169 -24.23 23.46 19.44
C ASP A 169 -24.04 22.26 20.38
N LEU A 170 -22.87 21.63 20.28
CA LEU A 170 -22.52 20.43 21.06
C LEU A 170 -21.62 20.74 22.27
N LYS A 171 -21.21 22.00 22.46
CA LYS A 171 -20.13 22.38 23.40
C LYS A 171 -20.61 22.57 24.84
N GLU A 172 -21.86 22.97 25.08
CA GLU A 172 -22.31 23.42 26.41
C GLU A 172 -23.11 22.39 27.24
N GLN A 173 -23.21 21.14 26.81
CA GLN A 173 -24.07 20.18 27.52
C GLN A 173 -23.37 19.58 28.74
N SER A 174 -23.72 20.13 29.91
CA SER A 174 -23.50 19.59 31.25
C SER A 174 -24.03 18.17 31.37
N SER A 175 -23.47 17.43 32.32
CA SER A 175 -23.79 16.06 32.71
C SER A 175 -25.20 15.92 33.32
N GLU A 176 -26.24 16.40 32.63
CA GLU A 176 -27.63 16.26 33.04
C GLU A 176 -28.23 14.98 32.43
N LEU A 177 -28.40 13.99 33.33
CA LEU A 177 -29.26 12.79 33.27
C LEU A 177 -29.85 12.44 31.89
N CYS A 178 -29.32 11.38 31.25
CA CYS A 178 -29.95 10.78 30.07
C CYS A 178 -31.37 10.31 30.41
N PRO A 179 -32.42 10.83 29.75
CA PRO A 179 -33.75 10.30 29.88
C PRO A 179 -33.92 8.97 29.13
N HIS A 180 -34.98 8.26 29.50
CA HIS A 180 -35.38 6.98 28.89
C HIS A 180 -35.51 7.10 27.35
N TRP A 181 -35.20 6.03 26.60
CA TRP A 181 -35.15 6.00 25.12
C TRP A 181 -36.46 6.42 24.41
N SER A 182 -37.57 6.48 25.14
CA SER A 182 -38.90 6.90 24.67
C SER A 182 -39.21 8.39 24.91
N GLN A 183 -38.34 9.13 25.59
CA GLN A 183 -38.57 10.54 25.89
C GLN A 183 -38.08 11.42 24.74
N GLN A 184 -38.88 12.41 24.36
CA GLN A 184 -38.50 13.39 23.34
C GLN A 184 -37.46 14.37 23.88
N GLN A 185 -36.46 14.68 23.05
CA GLN A 185 -35.40 15.63 23.35
C GLN A 185 -35.07 16.47 22.12
N GLN A 186 -34.40 17.59 22.32
CA GLN A 186 -33.82 18.36 21.21
C GLN A 186 -32.85 17.48 20.41
N VAL A 187 -32.96 17.49 19.07
CA VAL A 187 -32.17 16.59 18.20
C VAL A 187 -30.66 16.72 18.41
N HIS A 188 -30.15 17.93 18.60
CA HIS A 188 -28.74 18.18 18.89
C HIS A 188 -28.29 17.57 20.25
N THR A 189 -29.20 17.49 21.23
CA THR A 189 -28.94 16.85 22.54
C THR A 189 -28.91 15.33 22.41
N LEU A 190 -29.82 14.76 21.62
CA LEU A 190 -29.86 13.34 21.32
C LEU A 190 -28.58 12.88 20.61
N LEU A 191 -28.19 13.59 19.55
CA LEU A 191 -26.95 13.32 18.80
C LEU A 191 -25.71 13.52 19.68
N GLY A 192 -25.64 14.59 20.46
CA GLY A 192 -24.56 14.82 21.41
C GLY A 192 -24.40 13.68 22.43
N SER A 193 -25.52 13.13 22.90
CA SER A 193 -25.53 12.00 23.84
C SER A 193 -25.07 10.68 23.20
N LEU A 194 -25.44 10.42 21.94
CA LEU A 194 -24.95 9.28 21.18
C LEU A 194 -23.44 9.39 20.92
N LEU A 195 -22.95 10.56 20.49
CA LEU A 195 -21.53 10.82 20.21
C LEU A 195 -20.65 10.66 21.47
N LYS A 196 -21.10 11.22 22.60
CA LYS A 196 -20.43 11.09 23.92
C LYS A 196 -20.55 9.68 24.52
N LYS A 197 -21.34 8.81 23.89
CA LYS A 197 -21.67 7.47 24.38
C LYS A 197 -22.26 7.48 25.79
N THR A 198 -23.06 8.51 26.10
CA THR A 198 -23.86 8.56 27.33
C THR A 198 -25.18 7.81 27.11
N LEU A 199 -25.75 7.93 25.91
CA LEU A 199 -26.83 7.09 25.42
C LEU A 199 -26.24 5.91 24.63
N LEU A 200 -26.61 4.68 25.01
CA LEU A 200 -26.14 3.42 24.41
C LEU A 200 -24.59 3.29 24.32
N PRO A 201 -23.89 3.09 25.45
CA PRO A 201 -22.44 3.22 25.53
C PRO A 201 -21.65 2.21 24.66
N THR A 202 -22.22 1.04 24.38
CA THR A 202 -21.55 -0.04 23.63
C THR A 202 -21.89 -0.05 22.13
N THR A 203 -22.72 0.88 21.63
CA THR A 203 -23.07 0.91 20.20
C THR A 203 -21.91 1.35 19.33
N SER A 204 -21.88 0.81 18.10
CA SER A 204 -20.96 1.24 17.06
C SER A 204 -21.50 2.46 16.30
N LEU A 205 -20.62 3.42 16.02
CA LEU A 205 -20.92 4.61 15.23
C LEU A 205 -20.02 4.67 13.98
N LEU A 206 -20.61 4.95 12.81
CA LEU A 206 -19.88 5.37 11.61
C LEU A 206 -20.25 6.82 11.30
N ILE A 207 -19.31 7.74 11.42
CA ILE A 207 -19.54 9.18 11.27
C ILE A 207 -18.82 9.65 10.01
N THR A 208 -19.52 10.36 9.12
CA THR A 208 -18.87 11.08 8.03
C THR A 208 -18.80 12.57 8.32
N ALA A 209 -17.63 13.18 8.10
CA ALA A 209 -17.41 14.60 8.35
C ALA A 209 -16.35 15.23 7.42
N ARG A 210 -16.41 16.55 7.19
CA ARG A 210 -15.30 17.31 6.59
C ARG A 210 -14.16 17.52 7.59
N ILE A 211 -12.94 17.66 7.05
CA ILE A 211 -11.71 17.89 7.84
C ILE A 211 -11.85 19.15 8.72
N THR A 212 -12.41 20.23 8.17
CA THR A 212 -12.62 21.53 8.86
C THR A 212 -13.55 21.43 10.06
N ALA A 213 -14.54 20.52 10.01
CA ALA A 213 -15.50 20.34 11.09
C ALA A 213 -15.00 19.43 12.23
N LEU A 214 -13.93 18.67 12.01
CA LEU A 214 -13.41 17.73 13.01
C LEU A 214 -12.99 18.44 14.30
N ARG A 215 -12.37 19.63 14.21
CA ARG A 215 -11.97 20.45 15.38
C ARG A 215 -13.12 20.67 16.37
N LYS A 216 -14.34 20.81 15.85
CA LYS A 216 -15.56 21.05 16.65
C LYS A 216 -16.17 19.74 17.19
N LEU A 217 -15.96 18.61 16.51
CA LEU A 217 -16.51 17.30 16.85
C LEU A 217 -15.65 16.51 17.85
N ILE A 218 -14.32 16.67 17.83
CA ILE A 218 -13.36 15.89 18.64
C ILE A 218 -13.66 15.88 20.14
N PRO A 219 -14.03 16.99 20.81
CA PRO A 219 -14.28 16.97 22.26
C PRO A 219 -15.39 16.00 22.68
N SER A 220 -16.27 15.61 21.75
CA SER A 220 -17.42 14.76 22.01
C SER A 220 -17.18 13.27 21.72
N LEU A 221 -16.04 12.88 21.14
CA LEU A 221 -15.78 11.49 20.70
C LEU A 221 -14.84 10.75 21.65
N LYS A 222 -15.23 9.53 22.07
CA LYS A 222 -14.37 8.63 22.87
C LYS A 222 -13.61 7.67 21.94
N HIS A 223 -12.27 7.79 21.92
CA HIS A 223 -11.34 6.91 21.18
C HIS A 223 -11.77 6.57 19.74
N PRO A 224 -12.00 7.57 18.86
CA PRO A 224 -12.39 7.30 17.48
C PRO A 224 -11.25 6.70 16.67
N ARG A 225 -11.58 5.77 15.77
CA ARG A 225 -10.70 5.39 14.65
C ARG A 225 -10.85 6.44 13.54
N TRP A 226 -9.73 7.00 13.10
CA TRP A 226 -9.71 8.00 12.02
C TRP A 226 -9.42 7.33 10.68
N VAL A 227 -10.31 7.57 9.70
CA VAL A 227 -10.19 7.05 8.34
C VAL A 227 -10.30 8.20 7.36
N GLU A 228 -9.21 8.50 6.67
CA GLU A 228 -9.16 9.52 5.62
C GLU A 228 -9.52 8.90 4.26
N VAL A 229 -10.45 9.53 3.52
CA VAL A 229 -10.77 9.14 2.15
C VAL A 229 -9.87 9.91 1.19
N LEU A 230 -9.07 9.20 0.40
CA LEU A 230 -8.11 9.80 -0.55
C LEU A 230 -8.67 9.97 -1.97
N GLY A 231 -9.83 9.38 -2.27
CA GLY A 231 -10.47 9.43 -3.59
C GLY A 231 -10.23 8.16 -4.40
N PHE A 232 -10.21 8.27 -5.74
CA PHE A 232 -9.98 7.14 -6.64
C PHE A 232 -8.50 6.83 -6.83
N SER A 233 -8.16 5.54 -6.90
CA SER A 233 -6.86 5.10 -7.45
C SER A 233 -6.76 5.42 -8.94
N GLU A 234 -5.57 5.29 -9.53
CA GLU A 234 -5.36 5.45 -10.97
C GLU A 234 -6.16 4.43 -11.81
N SER A 235 -6.20 3.17 -11.38
CA SER A 235 -7.03 2.14 -12.01
C SER A 235 -8.53 2.44 -11.88
N ALA A 236 -8.98 2.84 -10.69
CA ALA A 236 -10.37 3.20 -10.41
C ALA A 236 -10.85 4.38 -11.27
N ARG A 237 -9.98 5.37 -11.50
CA ARG A 237 -10.25 6.48 -12.42
C ARG A 237 -10.59 5.96 -13.82
N LYS A 238 -9.71 5.13 -14.39
CA LYS A 238 -9.91 4.52 -15.70
C LYS A 238 -11.22 3.73 -15.75
N ASP A 239 -11.46 2.85 -14.78
CA ASP A 239 -12.67 2.02 -14.71
C ASP A 239 -13.95 2.86 -14.68
N TYR A 240 -13.93 4.00 -13.99
CA TYR A 240 -15.09 4.89 -13.95
C TYR A 240 -15.42 5.48 -15.33
N PHE A 241 -14.45 5.86 -16.16
CA PHE A 241 -14.73 6.35 -17.54
C PHE A 241 -15.39 5.26 -18.39
N PHE A 242 -14.85 4.04 -18.35
CA PHE A 242 -15.40 2.91 -19.10
C PHE A 242 -16.76 2.45 -18.58
N GLN A 243 -17.04 2.69 -17.29
CA GLN A 243 -18.38 2.48 -16.73
C GLN A 243 -19.33 3.62 -17.09
N TYR A 244 -18.88 4.88 -17.13
CA TYR A 244 -19.73 6.05 -17.38
C TYR A 244 -20.20 6.13 -18.83
N PHE A 245 -19.26 6.08 -19.78
CA PHE A 245 -19.56 6.15 -21.22
C PHE A 245 -19.99 4.78 -21.74
N THR A 246 -21.08 4.75 -22.50
CA THR A 246 -21.53 3.52 -23.18
C THR A 246 -20.69 3.19 -24.42
N ASP A 247 -20.00 4.19 -24.98
CA ASP A 247 -19.10 4.07 -26.14
C ASP A 247 -17.64 4.10 -25.67
N GLU A 248 -16.93 3.00 -25.93
CA GLU A 248 -15.53 2.81 -25.56
C GLU A 248 -14.60 3.85 -26.21
N SER A 249 -14.90 4.26 -27.45
CA SER A 249 -14.09 5.25 -28.16
C SER A 249 -14.21 6.65 -27.57
N GLN A 250 -15.40 7.00 -27.07
CA GLN A 250 -15.63 8.25 -26.34
C GLN A 250 -14.93 8.21 -24.97
N ALA A 251 -15.01 7.09 -24.27
CA ALA A 251 -14.32 6.87 -22.99
C ALA A 251 -12.80 7.08 -23.13
N ILE A 252 -12.18 6.47 -24.15
CA ILE A 252 -10.74 6.59 -24.41
C ILE A 252 -10.35 8.03 -24.72
N ARG A 253 -11.09 8.72 -25.62
CA ARG A 253 -10.79 10.11 -25.99
C ARG A 253 -10.92 11.07 -24.81
N ALA A 254 -12.00 10.93 -24.04
CA ALA A 254 -12.25 11.79 -22.90
C ALA A 254 -11.22 11.55 -21.78
N PHE A 255 -10.87 10.29 -21.50
CA PHE A 255 -9.80 9.96 -20.54
C PHE A 255 -8.44 10.52 -20.98
N THR A 256 -8.05 10.33 -22.24
CA THR A 256 -6.76 10.84 -22.78
C THR A 256 -6.68 12.37 -22.69
N SER A 257 -7.81 13.06 -22.92
CA SER A 257 -7.88 14.51 -22.81
C SER A 257 -7.65 14.98 -21.36
N VAL A 258 -8.22 14.28 -20.37
CA VAL A 258 -8.02 14.58 -18.95
C VAL A 258 -6.59 14.27 -18.51
N GLU A 259 -6.06 13.10 -18.91
CA GLU A 259 -4.69 12.67 -18.61
C GLU A 259 -3.63 13.66 -19.14
N SER A 260 -3.90 14.29 -20.28
CA SER A 260 -3.00 15.30 -20.87
C SER A 260 -2.93 16.63 -20.08
N ASN A 261 -3.86 16.88 -19.16
CA ASN A 261 -3.89 18.08 -18.31
C ASN A 261 -3.68 17.70 -16.84
N PRO A 262 -2.46 17.92 -16.28
CA PRO A 262 -2.13 17.50 -14.92
C PRO A 262 -3.05 18.08 -13.83
N ALA A 263 -3.52 19.33 -13.99
CA ALA A 263 -4.42 19.95 -13.02
C ALA A 263 -5.77 19.25 -13.01
N LEU A 264 -6.34 18.97 -14.18
CA LEU A 264 -7.60 18.23 -14.31
C LEU A 264 -7.47 16.79 -13.84
N PHE A 265 -6.41 16.09 -14.22
CA PHE A 265 -6.16 14.72 -13.80
C PHE A 265 -6.02 14.60 -12.27
N THR A 266 -5.47 15.61 -11.61
CA THR A 266 -5.36 15.67 -10.14
C THR A 266 -6.70 16.01 -9.48
N MET A 267 -7.43 17.01 -9.99
CA MET A 267 -8.79 17.32 -9.50
C MET A 267 -9.72 16.10 -9.63
N CYS A 268 -9.48 15.28 -10.65
CA CYS A 268 -10.16 14.03 -10.94
C CYS A 268 -9.91 12.89 -9.93
N LEU A 269 -9.07 13.08 -8.90
CA LEU A 269 -9.08 12.21 -7.72
C LEU A 269 -10.41 12.28 -6.96
N MET A 270 -11.10 13.42 -7.06
CA MET A 270 -12.39 13.66 -6.43
C MET A 270 -13.50 13.12 -7.32
N PRO A 271 -14.30 12.13 -6.87
CA PRO A 271 -15.40 11.56 -7.65
C PRO A 271 -16.38 12.62 -8.19
N LEU A 272 -16.60 13.70 -7.43
CA LEU A 272 -17.42 14.82 -7.88
C LEU A 272 -16.82 15.52 -9.10
N SER A 273 -15.58 16.00 -9.01
CA SER A 273 -14.87 16.64 -10.13
C SER A 273 -14.81 15.70 -11.35
N TYR A 274 -14.60 14.41 -11.10
CA TYR A 274 -14.57 13.37 -12.12
C TYR A 274 -15.90 13.25 -12.88
N SER A 275 -17.02 13.22 -12.15
CA SER A 275 -18.35 13.21 -12.75
C SER A 275 -18.64 14.49 -13.53
N LEU A 276 -18.20 15.64 -13.03
CA LEU A 276 -18.41 16.93 -13.70
C LEU A 276 -17.66 17.01 -15.03
N VAL A 277 -16.41 16.53 -15.08
CA VAL A 277 -15.62 16.46 -16.32
C VAL A 277 -16.29 15.56 -17.35
N CYS A 278 -16.84 14.41 -16.94
CA CYS A 278 -17.56 13.51 -17.85
C CYS A 278 -18.86 14.12 -18.43
N THR A 279 -19.43 15.13 -17.77
CA THR A 279 -20.65 15.83 -18.24
C THR A 279 -20.36 17.00 -19.20
N LEU A 280 -19.09 17.40 -19.36
CA LEU A 280 -18.75 18.54 -20.21
C LEU A 280 -18.94 18.19 -21.70
N PRO A 281 -19.52 19.10 -22.51
CA PRO A 281 -19.70 18.88 -23.96
C PRO A 281 -18.38 18.62 -24.71
N GLU A 282 -17.27 19.17 -24.22
CA GLU A 282 -15.92 18.97 -24.74
C GLU A 282 -15.42 17.52 -24.55
N ALA A 283 -15.94 16.81 -23.54
CA ALA A 283 -15.70 15.37 -23.33
C ALA A 283 -16.66 14.47 -24.14
N ALA A 284 -17.74 15.03 -24.68
CA ALA A 284 -18.83 14.32 -25.38
C ALA A 284 -18.86 14.57 -26.91
N ASP A 285 -17.77 15.12 -27.47
CA ASP A 285 -17.55 15.25 -28.94
C ASP A 285 -18.57 16.14 -29.68
N VAL A 286 -18.82 17.35 -29.17
CA VAL A 286 -19.55 18.38 -29.94
C VAL A 286 -18.61 19.03 -30.97
N PRO A 287 -18.97 19.12 -32.27
CA PRO A 287 -18.11 19.69 -33.30
C PRO A 287 -17.69 21.13 -32.98
N GLY A 288 -16.38 21.37 -32.84
CA GLY A 288 -15.80 22.68 -32.52
C GLY A 288 -15.36 22.88 -31.06
N ALA A 289 -15.43 21.84 -30.22
CA ALA A 289 -14.91 21.87 -28.86
C ALA A 289 -13.38 22.08 -28.83
N THR A 290 -12.93 23.10 -28.10
CA THR A 290 -11.52 23.31 -27.77
C THR A 290 -11.08 22.34 -26.66
N SER A 291 -9.77 22.08 -26.56
CA SER A 291 -9.19 21.30 -25.46
C SER A 291 -9.59 21.86 -24.09
N LEU A 292 -9.87 20.99 -23.11
CA LEU A 292 -10.19 21.38 -21.74
C LEU A 292 -9.04 22.21 -21.12
N THR A 293 -9.20 23.53 -21.04
CA THR A 293 -8.15 24.45 -20.55
C THR A 293 -8.24 24.74 -19.06
N SER A 294 -9.35 24.38 -18.41
CA SER A 294 -9.60 24.69 -17.00
C SER A 294 -8.49 24.17 -16.10
N GLN A 295 -7.85 25.07 -15.36
CA GLN A 295 -6.77 24.75 -14.41
C GLN A 295 -7.28 24.71 -12.97
N THR A 296 -8.41 25.36 -12.66
CA THR A 296 -8.88 25.52 -11.28
C THR A 296 -10.29 24.93 -11.09
N THR A 297 -10.64 24.66 -9.83
CA THR A 297 -11.95 24.10 -9.47
C THR A 297 -13.06 25.09 -9.80
N THR A 298 -12.82 26.39 -9.55
CA THR A 298 -13.77 27.47 -9.88
C THR A 298 -14.01 27.53 -11.37
N ALA A 299 -12.95 27.50 -12.20
CA ALA A 299 -13.07 27.55 -13.65
C ALA A 299 -13.83 26.33 -14.20
N LEU A 300 -13.60 25.14 -13.64
CA LEU A 300 -14.31 23.92 -14.01
C LEU A 300 -15.82 24.03 -13.73
N LEU A 301 -16.20 24.50 -12.53
CA LEU A 301 -17.61 24.71 -12.18
C LEU A 301 -18.27 25.80 -13.02
N SER A 302 -17.58 26.91 -13.27
CA SER A 302 -18.07 27.97 -14.16
C SER A 302 -18.32 27.46 -15.57
N ALA A 303 -17.39 26.69 -16.15
CA ALA A 303 -17.51 26.12 -17.49
C ALA A 303 -18.69 25.15 -17.62
N LEU A 304 -18.97 24.37 -16.57
CA LEU A 304 -20.11 23.45 -16.54
C LEU A 304 -21.44 24.17 -16.42
N LEU A 305 -21.55 25.12 -15.48
CA LEU A 305 -22.81 25.77 -15.12
C LEU A 305 -23.23 26.85 -16.10
N PHE A 306 -22.26 27.48 -16.77
CA PHE A 306 -22.49 28.61 -17.66
C PHE A 306 -21.88 28.39 -19.05
N PRO A 307 -22.36 27.38 -19.81
CA PRO A 307 -21.95 27.22 -21.20
C PRO A 307 -22.26 28.50 -21.98
N ARG A 308 -21.48 28.80 -23.04
CA ARG A 308 -21.58 30.01 -23.88
C ARG A 308 -22.94 30.21 -24.60
N SER A 309 -23.97 29.43 -24.29
CA SER A 309 -25.29 29.39 -24.92
C SER A 309 -26.36 30.15 -24.09
N PRO A 310 -27.28 30.89 -24.74
CA PRO A 310 -28.13 31.90 -24.08
C PRO A 310 -29.40 31.39 -23.37
N ALA A 311 -29.60 30.07 -23.22
CA ALA A 311 -30.89 29.49 -22.78
C ALA A 311 -30.93 29.10 -21.28
N SER A 312 -30.46 29.97 -20.39
CA SER A 312 -30.41 29.74 -18.94
C SER A 312 -31.20 30.79 -18.13
N VAL A 313 -31.55 30.43 -16.88
CA VAL A 313 -32.29 31.20 -15.86
C VAL A 313 -32.08 32.71 -15.99
N PRO A 314 -33.14 33.55 -15.95
CA PRO A 314 -32.99 35.01 -16.03
C PRO A 314 -31.94 35.53 -15.03
N ARG A 315 -31.02 36.39 -15.48
CA ARG A 315 -29.86 36.86 -14.68
C ARG A 315 -30.22 37.39 -13.28
N THR A 316 -31.34 38.11 -13.18
CA THR A 316 -31.85 38.64 -11.92
C THR A 316 -32.19 37.50 -10.97
N LYS A 317 -32.86 36.45 -11.47
CA LYS A 317 -33.18 35.24 -10.71
C LYS A 317 -31.93 34.43 -10.36
N LEU A 318 -30.92 34.40 -11.23
CA LEU A 318 -29.63 33.79 -10.87
C LEU A 318 -28.96 34.53 -9.70
N ARG A 319 -29.02 35.86 -9.68
CA ARG A 319 -28.50 36.69 -8.58
C ARG A 319 -29.24 36.46 -7.27
N ASP A 320 -30.56 36.32 -7.35
CA ASP A 320 -31.42 35.96 -6.22
C ASP A 320 -31.09 34.56 -5.68
N PHE A 321 -30.83 33.61 -6.59
CA PHE A 321 -30.40 32.25 -6.24
C PHE A 321 -29.01 32.21 -5.58
N CYS A 322 -28.04 32.99 -6.06
CA CYS A 322 -26.76 33.16 -5.37
C CYS A 322 -26.95 33.73 -3.95
N SER A 323 -27.90 34.64 -3.77
CA SER A 323 -28.21 35.25 -2.47
C SER A 323 -28.84 34.24 -1.51
N LEU A 324 -29.77 33.40 -1.99
CA LEU A 324 -30.31 32.26 -1.24
C LEU A 324 -29.18 31.31 -0.78
N ALA A 325 -28.24 30.99 -1.69
CA ALA A 325 -27.11 30.12 -1.38
C ALA A 325 -26.22 30.73 -0.28
N ALA A 326 -25.91 32.02 -0.37
CA ALA A 326 -25.12 32.74 0.64
C ALA A 326 -25.83 32.82 1.99
N GLU A 327 -27.14 33.09 2.01
CA GLU A 327 -27.93 33.07 3.24
C GLU A 327 -27.93 31.68 3.87
N GLY A 328 -28.16 30.64 3.07
CA GLY A 328 -28.14 29.25 3.51
C GLY A 328 -26.78 28.86 4.10
N THR A 329 -25.67 29.19 3.43
CA THR A 329 -24.31 28.91 3.93
C THR A 329 -24.04 29.66 5.24
N CYS A 330 -24.45 30.93 5.33
CA CYS A 330 -24.30 31.71 6.56
C CYS A 330 -25.08 31.11 7.73
N GLN A 331 -26.31 30.64 7.49
CA GLN A 331 -27.17 30.02 8.51
C GLN A 331 -26.82 28.55 8.79
N GLY A 332 -25.95 27.91 7.99
CA GLY A 332 -25.74 26.46 8.06
C GLY A 332 -26.96 25.65 7.60
N LYS A 333 -27.78 26.24 6.72
CA LYS A 333 -28.99 25.67 6.16
C LYS A 333 -28.71 25.09 4.78
N THR A 334 -29.02 23.81 4.61
CA THR A 334 -28.78 23.05 3.36
C THR A 334 -30.06 22.45 2.76
N LEU A 335 -31.18 22.52 3.50
CA LEU A 335 -32.53 22.22 3.00
C LEU A 335 -33.36 23.51 2.96
N PHE A 336 -34.00 23.76 1.82
CA PHE A 336 -34.77 24.97 1.54
C PHE A 336 -36.23 24.60 1.27
N SER A 337 -37.17 25.28 1.94
CA SER A 337 -38.59 25.12 1.65
C SER A 337 -38.98 25.98 0.45
N PRO A 338 -40.11 25.71 -0.23
CA PRO A 338 -40.63 26.57 -1.29
C PRO A 338 -40.77 28.04 -0.85
N GLU A 339 -41.07 28.29 0.42
CA GLU A 339 -41.15 29.64 0.99
C GLU A 339 -39.80 30.34 1.02
N ASP A 340 -38.70 29.62 1.25
CA ASP A 340 -37.36 30.21 1.22
C ASP A 340 -37.02 30.72 -0.19
N PHE A 341 -37.34 29.94 -1.24
CA PHE A 341 -37.21 30.42 -2.62
C PHE A 341 -38.06 31.67 -2.88
N ARG A 342 -39.31 31.69 -2.40
CA ARG A 342 -40.21 32.84 -2.53
C ARG A 342 -39.69 34.09 -1.81
N LYS A 343 -39.03 33.96 -0.65
CA LYS A 343 -38.40 35.09 0.07
C LYS A 343 -37.33 35.80 -0.78
N HIS A 344 -36.62 35.04 -1.62
CA HIS A 344 -35.66 35.59 -2.59
C HIS A 344 -36.30 35.89 -3.95
N GLY A 345 -37.63 35.80 -4.09
CA GLY A 345 -38.32 36.11 -5.33
C GLY A 345 -38.20 35.04 -6.41
N LEU A 346 -37.80 33.81 -6.08
CA LEU A 346 -37.76 32.68 -7.01
C LEU A 346 -39.12 31.96 -7.03
N ASP A 347 -39.71 31.83 -8.21
CA ASP A 347 -40.98 31.12 -8.41
C ASP A 347 -40.79 29.65 -8.79
N GLU A 348 -41.90 28.89 -8.88
CA GLU A 348 -41.86 27.45 -9.24
C GLU A 348 -41.25 27.19 -10.62
N THR A 349 -41.38 28.13 -11.56
CA THR A 349 -40.75 27.98 -12.88
C THR A 349 -39.23 28.09 -12.78
N ASN A 350 -38.74 28.98 -11.92
CA ASN A 350 -37.31 29.13 -11.65
C ASN A 350 -36.77 27.88 -10.95
N ILE A 351 -37.48 27.34 -9.94
CA ILE A 351 -37.11 26.10 -9.26
C ILE A 351 -37.04 24.93 -10.26
N SER A 352 -38.05 24.77 -11.12
CA SER A 352 -38.05 23.71 -12.14
C SER A 352 -36.90 23.83 -13.14
N THR A 353 -36.50 25.06 -13.48
CA THR A 353 -35.35 25.30 -14.36
C THR A 353 -34.05 24.91 -13.67
N LEU A 354 -33.88 25.24 -12.38
CA LEU A 354 -32.70 24.88 -11.58
C LEU A 354 -32.60 23.36 -11.31
N LEU A 355 -33.74 22.67 -11.20
CA LEU A 355 -33.79 21.20 -11.16
C LEU A 355 -33.36 20.59 -12.50
N ASN A 356 -33.88 21.12 -13.62
CA ASN A 356 -33.50 20.65 -14.97
C ASN A 356 -32.03 20.92 -15.31
N MET A 357 -31.45 21.98 -14.74
CA MET A 357 -30.02 22.28 -14.86
C MET A 357 -29.12 21.36 -14.04
N GLY A 358 -29.68 20.51 -13.17
CA GLY A 358 -28.89 19.65 -12.30
C GLY A 358 -28.12 20.42 -11.23
N VAL A 359 -28.67 21.53 -10.73
CA VAL A 359 -28.08 22.29 -9.62
C VAL A 359 -28.81 22.00 -8.30
N LEU A 360 -30.11 21.80 -8.39
CA LEU A 360 -30.98 21.41 -7.28
C LEU A 360 -31.43 19.96 -7.39
N GLN A 361 -31.83 19.40 -6.25
CA GLN A 361 -32.58 18.17 -6.12
C GLN A 361 -33.79 18.38 -5.20
N GLU A 362 -34.87 17.67 -5.48
CA GLU A 362 -36.11 17.69 -4.70
C GLU A 362 -36.17 16.48 -3.76
N HIS A 363 -36.63 16.69 -2.52
CA HIS A 363 -36.84 15.65 -1.51
C HIS A 363 -38.32 15.33 -1.39
N PRO A 364 -38.78 14.16 -1.88
CA PRO A 364 -40.21 13.85 -2.00
C PRO A 364 -40.96 13.76 -0.67
N THR A 365 -40.25 13.39 0.41
CA THR A 365 -40.83 13.14 1.73
C THR A 365 -41.12 14.41 2.51
N THR A 366 -40.41 15.49 2.22
CA THR A 366 -40.42 16.75 3.00
C THR A 366 -40.83 17.96 2.17
N GLN A 367 -41.11 17.80 0.88
CA GLN A 367 -41.39 18.90 -0.07
C GLN A 367 -40.33 20.02 0.00
N SER A 368 -39.08 19.65 0.25
CA SER A 368 -37.95 20.57 0.39
C SER A 368 -36.94 20.33 -0.72
N TYR A 369 -36.14 21.35 -1.02
CA TYR A 369 -35.09 21.28 -2.02
C TYR A 369 -33.72 21.39 -1.36
N SER A 370 -32.71 20.77 -1.98
CA SER A 370 -31.31 21.04 -1.65
C SER A 370 -30.50 21.21 -2.91
N PHE A 371 -29.31 21.79 -2.79
CA PHE A 371 -28.30 21.65 -3.83
C PHE A 371 -27.92 20.16 -3.98
N ILE A 372 -27.58 19.73 -5.20
CA ILE A 372 -27.13 18.35 -5.47
C ILE A 372 -25.90 17.99 -4.64
N HIS A 373 -25.01 18.97 -4.44
CA HIS A 373 -23.88 18.85 -3.54
C HIS A 373 -23.59 20.19 -2.87
N LEU A 374 -23.12 20.16 -1.61
CA LEU A 374 -22.87 21.37 -0.82
C LEU A 374 -21.87 22.32 -1.49
N CYS A 375 -20.92 21.80 -2.27
CA CYS A 375 -19.98 22.64 -3.04
C CYS A 375 -20.67 23.58 -4.04
N PHE A 376 -21.84 23.21 -4.60
CA PHE A 376 -22.59 24.10 -5.49
C PHE A 376 -23.16 25.26 -4.68
N GLN A 377 -23.74 24.98 -3.51
CA GLN A 377 -24.21 26.02 -2.61
C GLN A 377 -23.07 26.98 -2.21
N GLU A 378 -21.89 26.44 -1.89
CA GLU A 378 -20.69 27.22 -1.54
C GLU A 378 -20.18 28.06 -2.72
N PHE A 379 -20.20 27.51 -3.93
CA PHE A 379 -19.85 28.24 -5.16
C PHE A 379 -20.82 29.39 -5.46
N PHE A 380 -22.14 29.13 -5.41
CA PHE A 380 -23.15 30.18 -5.61
C PHE A 380 -23.14 31.23 -4.49
N ALA A 381 -22.79 30.84 -3.26
CA ALA A 381 -22.56 31.77 -2.15
C ALA A 381 -21.36 32.68 -2.45
N ALA A 382 -20.24 32.13 -2.92
CA ALA A 382 -19.07 32.89 -3.34
C ALA A 382 -19.38 33.88 -4.47
N MET A 383 -20.19 33.47 -5.45
CA MET A 383 -20.70 34.37 -6.49
C MET A 383 -21.49 35.54 -5.91
N SER A 384 -22.32 35.30 -4.89
CA SER A 384 -23.07 36.36 -4.21
C SER A 384 -22.14 37.37 -3.53
N TYR A 385 -21.11 36.90 -2.82
CA TYR A 385 -20.11 37.76 -2.18
C TYR A 385 -19.28 38.55 -3.19
N ALA A 386 -18.89 37.94 -4.31
CA ALA A 386 -18.20 38.64 -5.40
C ALA A 386 -19.05 39.78 -5.99
N LEU A 387 -20.35 39.52 -6.22
CA LEU A 387 -21.33 40.52 -6.65
C LEU A 387 -21.67 41.54 -5.55
N GLY A 388 -21.42 41.19 -4.29
CA GLY A 388 -21.70 41.98 -3.09
C GLY A 388 -23.18 42.29 -2.95
N ASN A 389 -23.99 41.25 -3.10
CA ASN A 389 -25.40 41.31 -2.79
C ASN A 389 -25.50 41.30 -1.26
N GLY A 390 -25.97 42.39 -0.65
CA GLY A 390 -26.12 42.47 0.80
C GLY A 390 -27.09 41.40 1.30
N VAL A 391 -26.58 40.40 2.01
CA VAL A 391 -27.42 39.32 2.58
C VAL A 391 -27.89 39.66 4.01
N LEU A 392 -27.40 40.74 4.61
CA LEU A 392 -27.81 41.13 5.97
C LEU A 392 -28.79 42.32 5.94
N LYS A 393 -30.02 42.06 6.38
CA LYS A 393 -31.02 43.09 6.69
C LYS A 393 -30.57 43.89 7.91
N GLY A 394 -30.06 45.09 7.67
CA GLY A 394 -29.89 46.14 8.66
C GLY A 394 -29.46 47.39 7.91
N ASP A 395 -30.16 48.51 8.15
CA ASP A 395 -29.96 49.80 7.48
C ASP A 395 -28.54 50.35 7.70
N CYS A 396 -27.57 49.84 6.95
CA CYS A 396 -26.31 50.51 6.66
C CYS A 396 -25.56 49.77 5.55
N PHE A 397 -24.80 50.55 4.78
CA PHE A 397 -23.68 50.15 3.91
C PHE A 397 -23.94 49.95 2.42
N ASN A 398 -23.86 51.08 1.70
CA ASN A 398 -23.27 51.17 0.36
C ASN A 398 -21.77 50.82 0.30
N ASN A 399 -21.19 50.20 1.33
CA ASN A 399 -19.76 49.83 1.40
C ASN A 399 -19.60 48.50 2.15
N ILE A 400 -19.99 47.40 1.50
CA ILE A 400 -19.72 46.05 1.99
C ILE A 400 -18.22 45.77 1.84
N LYS A 401 -17.49 45.70 2.96
CA LYS A 401 -16.12 45.18 2.98
C LYS A 401 -16.22 43.66 3.09
N ILE A 402 -15.71 42.96 2.07
CA ILE A 402 -15.58 41.48 2.02
C ILE A 402 -15.05 40.91 3.34
N ILE A 403 -14.15 41.64 4.00
CA ILE A 403 -13.54 41.23 5.27
C ILE A 403 -14.60 41.09 6.36
N THR A 404 -15.46 42.09 6.57
CA THR A 404 -16.51 42.07 7.61
C THR A 404 -17.51 40.95 7.38
N ASP A 405 -18.03 40.82 6.15
CA ASP A 405 -19.02 39.79 5.81
C ASP A 405 -18.47 38.38 6.05
N LEU A 406 -17.22 38.15 5.65
CA LEU A 406 -16.58 36.86 5.82
C LEU A 406 -16.20 36.58 7.28
N THR A 407 -15.78 37.59 8.05
CA THR A 407 -15.49 37.41 9.49
C THR A 407 -16.75 37.30 10.35
N ASP A 408 -17.89 37.79 9.88
CA ASP A 408 -19.18 37.64 10.56
C ASP A 408 -19.75 36.23 10.31
N VAL A 409 -19.48 35.64 9.14
CA VAL A 409 -19.93 34.28 8.77
C VAL A 409 -18.99 33.21 9.34
N TYR A 410 -17.67 33.47 9.30
CA TYR A 410 -16.63 32.53 9.68
C TYR A 410 -15.71 33.11 10.76
N ASP A 411 -15.31 32.27 11.71
CA ASP A 411 -14.26 32.65 12.67
C ASP A 411 -12.99 33.03 11.90
N ARG A 412 -12.33 34.13 12.30
CA ARG A 412 -11.14 34.67 11.64
C ARG A 412 -10.02 33.63 11.43
N HIS A 413 -9.96 32.65 12.33
CA HIS A 413 -8.98 31.56 12.31
C HIS A 413 -9.29 30.46 11.28
N ASP A 414 -10.55 30.29 10.88
CA ASP A 414 -11.01 29.25 9.95
C ASP A 414 -11.33 29.81 8.54
N LEU A 415 -11.25 31.13 8.35
CA LEU A 415 -11.72 31.83 7.14
C LEU A 415 -11.20 31.23 5.83
N PHE A 416 -9.91 30.93 5.75
CA PHE A 416 -9.30 30.39 4.54
C PHE A 416 -9.50 28.88 4.39
N GLU A 417 -9.97 28.18 5.43
CA GLU A 417 -10.26 26.74 5.39
C GLU A 417 -11.59 26.43 4.69
N GLU A 418 -12.44 27.43 4.49
CA GLU A 418 -13.78 27.30 3.92
C GLU A 418 -13.78 27.29 2.37
N PRO A 419 -14.47 26.32 1.71
CA PRO A 419 -14.52 26.25 0.25
C PRO A 419 -15.06 27.51 -0.43
N THR A 420 -16.01 28.20 0.22
CA THR A 420 -16.58 29.47 -0.25
C THR A 420 -15.50 30.55 -0.44
N THR A 421 -14.52 30.63 0.47
CA THR A 421 -13.40 31.56 0.35
C THR A 421 -12.53 31.20 -0.85
N CYS A 422 -12.25 29.91 -1.06
CA CYS A 422 -11.47 29.45 -2.21
C CYS A 422 -12.13 29.82 -3.55
N PHE A 423 -13.43 29.55 -3.69
CA PHE A 423 -14.19 29.94 -4.89
C PHE A 423 -14.22 31.46 -5.08
N LEU A 424 -14.26 32.25 -4.00
CA LEU A 424 -14.23 33.70 -4.09
C LEU A 424 -12.92 34.22 -4.69
N PHE A 425 -11.77 33.62 -4.35
CA PHE A 425 -10.48 33.93 -4.98
C PHE A 425 -10.49 33.61 -6.48
N GLY A 426 -11.05 32.47 -6.88
CA GLY A 426 -11.16 32.10 -8.30
C GLY A 426 -12.11 33.00 -9.10
N LEU A 427 -13.27 33.34 -8.53
CA LEU A 427 -14.26 34.21 -9.16
C LEU A 427 -13.78 35.66 -9.27
N LEU A 428 -12.91 36.10 -8.37
CA LEU A 428 -12.28 37.42 -8.41
C LEU A 428 -10.92 37.43 -9.12
N SER A 429 -10.49 36.32 -9.73
CA SER A 429 -9.35 36.32 -10.65
C SER A 429 -9.65 37.15 -11.91
N ASP A 430 -8.63 37.53 -12.67
CA ASP A 430 -8.82 38.25 -13.93
C ASP A 430 -9.75 37.51 -14.91
N GLN A 431 -9.67 36.18 -14.98
CA GLN A 431 -10.54 35.37 -15.83
C GLN A 431 -11.93 35.20 -15.22
N GLY A 432 -12.02 34.89 -13.93
CA GLY A 432 -13.29 34.73 -13.22
C GLY A 432 -14.12 36.01 -13.24
N MET A 433 -13.48 37.17 -13.07
CA MET A 433 -14.16 38.46 -13.20
C MET A 433 -14.72 38.64 -14.60
N ARG A 434 -13.95 38.38 -15.67
CA ARG A 434 -14.47 38.47 -17.06
C ARG A 434 -15.68 37.56 -17.30
N GLU A 435 -15.63 36.34 -16.78
CA GLU A 435 -16.74 35.39 -16.89
C GLU A 435 -17.97 35.88 -16.11
N MET A 436 -17.79 36.31 -14.87
CA MET A 436 -18.86 36.87 -14.04
C MET A 436 -19.47 38.12 -14.65
N GLU A 437 -18.65 39.04 -15.16
CA GLU A 437 -19.11 40.24 -15.87
C GLU A 437 -19.87 39.87 -17.14
N SER A 438 -19.50 38.80 -17.85
CA SER A 438 -20.24 38.27 -18.99
C SER A 438 -21.59 37.64 -18.59
N ILE A 439 -21.60 36.82 -17.53
CA ILE A 439 -22.78 36.12 -17.02
C ILE A 439 -23.82 37.14 -16.52
N PHE A 440 -23.42 38.10 -15.69
CA PHE A 440 -24.31 39.06 -15.05
C PHE A 440 -24.47 40.38 -15.82
N LYS A 441 -23.63 40.67 -16.83
CA LYS A 441 -23.56 41.96 -17.54
C LYS A 441 -23.43 43.16 -16.60
N CYS A 442 -22.62 43.02 -15.55
CA CYS A 442 -22.30 44.08 -14.60
C CYS A 442 -20.78 44.24 -14.48
N SER A 443 -20.30 45.39 -14.02
CA SER A 443 -18.89 45.56 -13.66
C SER A 443 -18.65 45.10 -12.22
N LEU A 444 -17.60 44.30 -12.02
CA LEU A 444 -17.18 43.89 -10.69
C LEU A 444 -16.18 44.90 -10.12
N SER A 445 -16.28 45.17 -8.81
CA SER A 445 -15.38 46.14 -8.17
C SER A 445 -13.97 45.57 -8.02
N ARG A 446 -12.97 46.22 -8.62
CA ARG A 446 -11.54 45.90 -8.40
C ARG A 446 -11.10 46.13 -6.95
N GLU A 447 -11.81 46.99 -6.21
CA GLU A 447 -11.53 47.25 -4.80
C GLU A 447 -11.71 45.99 -3.94
N ARG A 448 -12.67 45.13 -4.33
CA ARG A 448 -12.92 43.82 -3.69
C ARG A 448 -11.77 42.86 -3.91
N HIS A 449 -11.30 42.74 -5.15
CA HIS A 449 -10.10 41.98 -5.48
C HIS A 449 -8.90 42.47 -4.65
N CYS A 450 -8.62 43.78 -4.65
CA CYS A 450 -7.54 44.36 -3.84
C CYS A 450 -7.69 44.10 -2.34
N SER A 451 -8.92 44.18 -1.81
CA SER A 451 -9.20 43.92 -0.39
C SER A 451 -8.95 42.47 0.00
N LEU A 452 -9.33 41.53 -0.88
CA LEU A 452 -9.10 40.10 -0.68
C LEU A 452 -7.60 39.76 -0.72
N LEU A 453 -6.88 40.31 -1.69
CA LEU A 453 -5.41 40.21 -1.77
C LEU A 453 -4.73 40.79 -0.53
N HIS A 454 -5.20 41.94 -0.03
CA HIS A 454 -4.68 42.55 1.19
C HIS A 454 -4.90 41.65 2.42
N LEU A 455 -6.08 41.04 2.54
CA LEU A 455 -6.40 40.11 3.62
C LEU A 455 -5.48 38.88 3.60
N ALA A 456 -5.31 38.28 2.43
CA ALA A 456 -4.36 37.20 2.21
C ALA A 456 -2.93 37.58 2.60
N LYS A 457 -2.46 38.76 2.17
CA LYS A 457 -1.13 39.26 2.53
C LYS A 457 -0.96 39.45 4.03
N SER A 458 -1.98 39.97 4.71
CA SER A 458 -1.98 40.13 6.17
C SER A 458 -1.88 38.78 6.88
N GLU A 459 -2.59 37.76 6.39
CA GLU A 459 -2.56 36.41 6.95
C GLU A 459 -1.18 35.76 6.79
N VAL A 460 -0.56 35.89 5.62
CA VAL A 460 0.81 35.41 5.37
C VAL A 460 1.80 36.07 6.33
N LEU A 461 1.71 37.38 6.53
CA LEU A 461 2.59 38.12 7.46
C LEU A 461 2.38 37.69 8.91
N ALA A 462 1.13 37.47 9.34
CA ALA A 462 0.81 37.01 10.68
C ALA A 462 1.40 35.61 10.96
N LYS A 463 1.28 34.67 10.02
CA LYS A 463 1.84 33.31 10.15
C LYS A 463 3.37 33.29 10.10
N TYR A 464 3.97 34.14 9.27
CA TYR A 464 5.42 34.30 9.19
C TYR A 464 6.02 34.75 10.54
N LEU A 465 5.39 35.71 11.22
CA LEU A 465 5.84 36.21 12.53
C LEU A 465 5.77 35.15 13.63
N ASN A 466 4.83 34.20 13.54
CA ASN A 466 4.66 33.12 14.52
C ASN A 466 5.53 31.88 14.21
N LEU A 467 6.25 31.87 13.08
CA LEU A 467 7.01 30.72 12.59
C LEU A 467 6.12 29.46 12.41
N ASP A 468 4.87 29.66 12.02
CA ASP A 468 3.89 28.60 11.76
C ASP A 468 3.96 28.13 10.29
N THR A 469 3.64 26.87 10.04
CA THR A 469 3.56 26.30 8.68
C THR A 469 2.39 26.93 7.91
N TYR A 470 2.59 27.16 6.61
CA TYR A 470 1.53 27.64 5.72
C TYR A 470 0.33 26.69 5.73
N SER A 471 -0.90 27.23 5.81
CA SER A 471 -2.12 26.42 5.65
C SER A 471 -2.31 26.08 4.17
N TRP A 472 -2.49 24.80 3.85
CA TRP A 472 -2.78 24.34 2.50
C TRP A 472 -4.03 24.97 1.88
N HIS A 473 -5.02 25.32 2.71
CA HIS A 473 -6.23 25.98 2.22
C HIS A 473 -5.96 27.43 1.74
N LEU A 474 -5.05 28.16 2.40
CA LEU A 474 -4.61 29.47 1.94
C LEU A 474 -3.82 29.37 0.63
N LEU A 475 -2.96 28.36 0.51
CA LEU A 475 -2.27 28.05 -0.73
C LEU A 475 -3.26 27.69 -1.84
N HIS A 476 -4.31 26.93 -1.56
CA HIS A 476 -5.35 26.66 -2.56
C HIS A 476 -6.05 27.94 -3.05
N CYS A 477 -6.34 28.90 -2.18
CA CYS A 477 -6.87 30.22 -2.59
C CYS A 477 -5.91 30.96 -3.55
N PHE A 478 -4.60 30.87 -3.33
CA PHE A 478 -3.60 31.45 -4.23
C PHE A 478 -3.50 30.74 -5.57
N TYR A 479 -3.81 29.44 -5.59
CA TYR A 479 -3.94 28.70 -6.83
C TYR A 479 -5.21 29.11 -7.58
N GLU A 480 -6.36 29.29 -6.91
CA GLU A 480 -7.59 29.70 -7.59
C GLU A 480 -7.48 31.09 -8.26
N ILE A 481 -6.75 32.03 -7.66
CA ILE A 481 -6.66 33.41 -8.19
C ILE A 481 -5.76 33.56 -9.42
N GLN A 482 -4.76 32.68 -9.58
CA GLN A 482 -3.82 32.69 -10.72
C GLN A 482 -3.12 34.06 -10.99
N ASP A 483 -2.99 34.94 -9.99
CA ASP A 483 -2.35 36.26 -10.13
C ASP A 483 -0.82 36.17 -9.94
N GLU A 484 -0.09 36.01 -11.03
CA GLU A 484 1.37 35.90 -10.99
C GLU A 484 2.08 37.09 -10.32
N ASN A 485 1.56 38.31 -10.48
CA ASN A 485 2.20 39.51 -9.95
C ASN A 485 2.07 39.55 -8.43
N PHE A 486 0.89 39.19 -7.92
CA PHE A 486 0.66 39.03 -6.49
C PHE A 486 1.57 37.93 -5.92
N MET A 487 1.66 36.79 -6.60
CA MET A 487 2.47 35.64 -6.19
C MET A 487 3.96 35.99 -6.08
N LYS A 488 4.52 36.66 -7.09
CA LYS A 488 5.92 37.14 -7.11
C LYS A 488 6.21 38.11 -5.95
N ASN A 489 5.21 38.88 -5.49
CA ASN A 489 5.36 39.87 -4.43
C ASN A 489 5.21 39.30 -3.01
N ILE A 490 4.46 38.22 -2.82
CA ILE A 490 4.18 37.63 -1.50
C ILE A 490 5.24 36.62 -1.07
N PHE A 491 5.72 35.80 -2.00
CA PHE A 491 6.67 34.74 -1.69
C PHE A 491 8.11 35.30 -1.63
N ILE A 492 8.43 36.00 -0.54
CA ILE A 492 9.80 36.39 -0.20
C ILE A 492 10.27 35.79 1.16
N PRO A 493 10.40 34.46 1.31
CA PRO A 493 11.19 33.90 2.41
C PRO A 493 12.49 33.25 1.92
N PHE A 494 13.58 33.46 2.66
CA PHE A 494 14.84 32.74 2.48
C PHE A 494 14.73 31.26 2.90
N THR A 495 13.62 30.81 3.52
CA THR A 495 13.45 29.39 3.86
C THR A 495 11.98 28.99 3.88
N LEU A 496 11.61 27.94 3.14
CA LEU A 496 10.24 27.42 3.02
C LEU A 496 10.18 26.00 3.57
N ARG A 497 9.33 25.71 4.56
CA ARG A 497 9.11 24.35 5.08
C ARG A 497 7.66 23.95 4.80
N ILE A 498 7.46 22.93 3.97
CA ILE A 498 6.13 22.49 3.53
C ILE A 498 6.01 20.97 3.72
N CYS A 499 4.83 20.50 4.13
CA CYS A 499 4.53 19.09 4.27
C CYS A 499 3.45 18.68 3.26
N VAL A 500 3.81 17.93 2.22
CA VAL A 500 2.88 17.42 1.19
C VAL A 500 2.41 16.03 1.61
N GLN A 501 1.10 15.75 1.49
CA GLN A 501 0.51 14.46 1.83
C GLN A 501 -0.42 13.92 0.72
N THR A 502 -0.83 14.76 -0.21
CA THR A 502 -1.79 14.45 -1.29
C THR A 502 -1.35 15.04 -2.63
N ASP A 503 -1.80 14.46 -3.74
CA ASP A 503 -1.44 14.95 -5.08
C ASP A 503 -1.94 16.39 -5.34
N MET A 504 -3.08 16.78 -4.75
CA MET A 504 -3.54 18.19 -4.80
C MET A 504 -2.54 19.12 -4.12
N GLU A 505 -1.98 18.75 -2.97
CA GLU A 505 -0.95 19.55 -2.31
C GLU A 505 0.36 19.59 -3.10
N LEU A 506 0.70 18.51 -3.82
CA LEU A 506 1.83 18.52 -4.74
C LEU A 506 1.58 19.46 -5.93
N LEU A 507 0.39 19.44 -6.52
CA LEU A 507 0.00 20.37 -7.59
C LEU A 507 0.10 21.83 -7.11
N LEU A 508 -0.41 22.10 -5.92
CA LEU A 508 -0.28 23.40 -5.28
C LEU A 508 1.20 23.77 -5.09
N PHE A 509 2.01 22.89 -4.48
CA PHE A 509 3.44 23.12 -4.26
C PHE A 509 4.19 23.43 -5.56
N THR A 510 4.00 22.62 -6.61
CA THR A 510 4.68 22.79 -7.90
C THR A 510 4.31 24.11 -8.55
N PHE A 511 3.03 24.52 -8.49
CA PHE A 511 2.59 25.85 -8.92
C PHE A 511 3.26 26.97 -8.11
N PHE A 512 3.34 26.87 -6.77
CA PHE A 512 4.00 27.91 -5.98
C PHE A 512 5.50 28.01 -6.25
N PHE A 513 6.14 26.86 -6.51
CA PHE A 513 7.57 26.79 -6.76
C PHE A 513 7.96 27.57 -8.04
N THR A 514 7.08 27.66 -9.05
CA THR A 514 7.38 28.44 -10.28
C THR A 514 7.56 29.94 -10.02
N PHE A 515 7.05 30.46 -8.90
CA PHE A 515 7.19 31.87 -8.51
C PHE A 515 8.35 32.11 -7.52
N CYS A 516 9.01 31.04 -7.06
CA CYS A 516 10.06 31.11 -6.06
C CYS A 516 11.46 31.30 -6.68
N HIS A 517 11.78 32.50 -7.15
CA HIS A 517 13.04 32.79 -7.85
C HIS A 517 14.28 32.98 -6.95
N ARG A 518 14.16 32.72 -5.64
CA ARG A 518 15.26 32.87 -4.67
C ARG A 518 15.66 31.56 -4.00
N ILE A 519 14.94 30.47 -4.26
CA ILE A 519 15.23 29.16 -3.65
C ILE A 519 16.34 28.53 -4.48
N GLU A 520 17.49 28.34 -3.85
CA GLU A 520 18.67 27.75 -4.49
C GLU A 520 18.83 26.28 -4.11
N ARG A 521 18.23 25.86 -2.98
CA ARG A 521 18.30 24.48 -2.49
C ARG A 521 16.91 23.93 -2.20
N LEU A 522 16.63 22.72 -2.65
CA LEU A 522 15.41 21.97 -2.31
C LEU A 522 15.81 20.60 -1.78
N GLN A 523 15.34 20.27 -0.58
CA GLN A 523 15.60 18.98 0.06
C GLN A 523 14.27 18.28 0.39
N LEU A 524 14.21 16.99 0.08
CA LEU A 524 13.11 16.11 0.47
C LEU A 524 13.51 15.31 1.71
N ASN A 525 12.78 15.51 2.81
CA ASN A 525 13.03 15.00 4.17
C ASN A 525 14.30 15.58 4.82
N GLU A 526 14.13 16.29 5.95
CA GLU A 526 15.24 16.94 6.67
C GLU A 526 16.05 15.90 7.44
N ASP A 527 17.36 15.83 7.13
CA ASP A 527 18.33 15.01 7.86
C ASP A 527 19.00 15.86 8.95
N GLU A 528 18.99 15.44 10.22
CA GLU A 528 19.48 16.24 11.35
C GLU A 528 21.00 16.51 11.31
N GLN A 529 21.74 15.80 10.45
CA GLN A 529 23.20 15.83 10.40
C GLN A 529 23.82 17.08 9.75
N HIS A 530 23.05 17.97 9.11
CA HIS A 530 23.59 19.15 8.40
C HIS A 530 23.12 20.49 8.99
N ARG A 531 23.34 20.70 10.29
CA ARG A 531 23.19 22.02 10.94
C ARG A 531 24.37 22.98 10.74
N GLN A 532 25.36 22.64 9.93
CA GLN A 532 26.58 23.46 9.76
C GLN A 532 26.96 23.69 8.30
N ALA A 533 26.17 24.51 7.60
CA ALA A 533 26.65 25.37 6.52
C ALA A 533 25.70 26.58 6.37
N GLY A 534 26.20 27.78 6.60
CA GLY A 534 25.38 28.98 6.73
C GLY A 534 24.65 29.45 5.46
N ARG A 535 23.59 30.25 5.69
CA ARG A 535 23.12 31.38 4.87
C ARG A 535 22.79 31.11 3.38
N THR A 536 22.09 30.02 3.02
CA THR A 536 21.51 29.87 1.66
C THR A 536 20.00 29.69 1.72
N SER A 537 19.30 30.15 0.68
CA SER A 537 17.85 30.05 0.61
C SER A 537 17.40 28.62 0.31
N GLY A 538 16.71 27.96 1.24
CA GLY A 538 16.36 26.54 1.13
C GLY A 538 14.87 26.22 1.29
N ALA A 539 14.35 25.28 0.51
CA ALA A 539 13.05 24.66 0.74
C ALA A 539 13.20 23.24 1.27
N PHE A 540 12.42 22.89 2.28
CA PHE A 540 12.32 21.55 2.84
C PHE A 540 10.92 21.02 2.61
N LEU A 541 10.83 19.89 1.92
CA LEU A 541 9.59 19.18 1.68
C LEU A 541 9.57 17.94 2.57
N TYR A 542 8.52 17.78 3.37
CA TYR A 542 8.26 16.53 4.10
C TYR A 542 7.11 15.82 3.39
N ASN A 543 7.27 14.53 3.10
CA ASN A 543 6.17 13.72 2.58
C ASN A 543 5.85 12.56 3.50
N TRP A 544 4.55 12.35 3.73
CA TRP A 544 3.99 11.26 4.54
C TRP A 544 3.00 10.39 3.74
N GLY A 545 2.92 10.61 2.42
CA GLY A 545 2.11 9.84 1.47
C GLY A 545 2.92 8.83 0.66
N LEU A 546 2.23 7.99 -0.10
CA LEU A 546 2.83 6.99 -0.99
C LEU A 546 3.48 7.68 -2.21
N PHE A 547 4.72 7.34 -2.53
CA PHE A 547 5.40 7.83 -3.73
C PHE A 547 5.04 6.97 -4.94
N THR A 548 4.19 7.48 -5.83
CA THR A 548 3.93 6.88 -7.15
C THR A 548 4.84 7.50 -8.21
N ASP A 549 4.98 6.83 -9.36
CA ASP A 549 5.72 7.39 -10.50
C ASP A 549 5.09 8.71 -10.99
N SER A 550 3.76 8.82 -10.98
CA SER A 550 3.03 10.05 -11.32
C SER A 550 3.36 11.20 -10.37
N TRP A 551 3.55 10.92 -9.07
CA TRP A 551 3.96 11.91 -8.08
C TRP A 551 5.35 12.45 -8.42
N TRP A 552 6.31 11.57 -8.69
CA TRP A 552 7.68 11.96 -9.06
C TRP A 552 7.71 12.77 -10.36
N GLN A 553 6.97 12.35 -11.37
CA GLN A 553 6.87 13.07 -12.64
C GLN A 553 6.34 14.50 -12.45
N MET A 554 5.30 14.69 -11.61
CA MET A 554 4.78 16.01 -11.29
C MET A 554 5.80 16.82 -10.48
N PHE A 555 6.43 16.23 -9.47
CA PHE A 555 7.44 16.91 -8.66
C PHE A 555 8.62 17.40 -9.54
N PHE A 556 9.14 16.57 -10.45
CA PHE A 556 10.24 16.95 -11.33
C PHE A 556 9.86 17.97 -12.41
N SER A 557 8.57 18.28 -12.61
CA SER A 557 8.15 19.34 -13.54
C SER A 557 8.72 20.72 -13.14
N ILE A 558 9.01 20.94 -11.86
CA ILE A 558 9.60 22.19 -11.36
C ILE A 558 10.98 22.48 -11.98
N LEU A 559 11.71 21.44 -12.40
CA LEU A 559 13.03 21.57 -13.04
C LEU A 559 12.91 22.02 -14.51
N LYS A 560 11.73 21.89 -15.11
CA LYS A 560 11.46 22.26 -16.50
C LYS A 560 11.10 23.75 -16.64
N VAL A 561 10.85 24.44 -15.53
CA VAL A 561 10.46 25.87 -15.50
C VAL A 561 11.68 26.73 -15.15
N PRO A 562 11.82 27.94 -15.72
CA PRO A 562 12.92 28.85 -15.36
C PRO A 562 12.93 29.15 -13.85
N GLY A 563 14.08 28.91 -13.20
CA GLY A 563 14.21 29.07 -11.76
C GLY A 563 15.65 29.23 -11.27
N SER A 564 15.81 29.47 -9.97
CA SER A 564 17.09 29.66 -9.29
C SER A 564 17.65 28.39 -8.66
N LEU A 565 16.97 27.24 -8.79
CA LEU A 565 17.33 26.01 -8.10
C LEU A 565 18.70 25.51 -8.59
N ARG A 566 19.66 25.46 -7.67
CA ARG A 566 21.03 25.01 -7.91
C ARG A 566 21.29 23.63 -7.31
N GLU A 567 20.58 23.27 -6.25
CA GLU A 567 20.82 22.04 -5.49
C GLU A 567 19.50 21.33 -5.18
N LEU A 568 19.45 20.05 -5.54
CA LEU A 568 18.32 19.16 -5.27
C LEU A 568 18.84 17.95 -4.51
N ASP A 569 18.27 17.72 -3.34
CA ASP A 569 18.61 16.60 -2.48
C ASP A 569 17.39 15.69 -2.28
N LEU A 570 17.45 14.48 -2.85
CA LEU A 570 16.43 13.45 -2.75
C LEU A 570 16.89 12.27 -1.90
N SER A 571 17.99 12.42 -1.17
CA SER A 571 18.63 11.33 -0.44
C SER A 571 17.66 10.64 0.53
N GLY A 572 17.77 9.31 0.64
CA GLY A 572 16.92 8.48 1.50
C GLY A 572 15.52 8.17 0.94
N ASN A 573 15.19 8.63 -0.28
CA ASN A 573 13.90 8.34 -0.93
C ASN A 573 14.06 7.29 -2.03
N SER A 574 13.20 6.26 -2.04
CA SER A 574 13.24 5.21 -3.06
C SER A 574 12.72 5.74 -4.41
N LEU A 575 13.58 5.73 -5.43
CA LEU A 575 13.24 6.13 -6.80
C LEU A 575 13.18 4.89 -7.70
N SER A 576 12.05 4.66 -8.37
CA SER A 576 11.92 3.65 -9.43
C SER A 576 12.70 4.07 -10.69
N CYS A 577 12.96 3.15 -11.64
CA CYS A 577 13.58 3.50 -12.92
C CYS A 577 12.77 4.55 -13.70
N SER A 578 11.44 4.46 -13.65
CA SER A 578 10.50 5.42 -14.27
C SER A 578 10.61 6.82 -13.65
N ALA A 579 10.74 6.91 -12.32
CA ALA A 579 10.99 8.16 -11.63
C ALA A 579 12.36 8.76 -12.00
N VAL A 580 13.40 7.93 -12.12
CA VAL A 580 14.74 8.37 -12.54
C VAL A 580 14.75 8.84 -13.98
N GLN A 581 14.04 8.15 -14.87
CA GLN A 581 13.85 8.57 -16.25
C GLN A 581 13.17 9.95 -16.30
N SER A 582 12.10 10.14 -15.52
CA SER A 582 11.40 11.42 -15.41
C SER A 582 12.31 12.55 -14.88
N LEU A 583 13.13 12.26 -13.87
CA LEU A 583 14.16 13.18 -13.36
C LEU A 583 15.17 13.53 -14.45
N CYS A 584 15.72 12.52 -15.14
CA CYS A 584 16.71 12.69 -16.20
C CYS A 584 16.15 13.56 -17.34
N ASP A 585 14.93 13.30 -17.78
CA ASP A 585 14.27 14.09 -18.83
C ASP A 585 13.98 15.52 -18.39
N ALA A 586 13.70 15.74 -17.10
CA ALA A 586 13.57 17.10 -16.56
C ALA A 586 14.92 17.83 -16.50
N LEU A 587 16.00 17.13 -16.15
CA LEU A 587 17.37 17.68 -16.12
C LEU A 587 17.92 18.00 -17.51
N LYS A 588 17.45 17.33 -18.57
CA LYS A 588 17.80 17.67 -19.98
C LYS A 588 17.16 18.97 -20.46
N SER A 589 16.23 19.55 -19.70
CA SER A 589 15.58 20.81 -20.08
C SER A 589 16.60 21.95 -20.16
N PRO A 590 16.54 22.83 -21.19
CA PRO A 590 17.41 24.01 -21.28
C PRO A 590 17.15 25.03 -20.16
N HIS A 591 16.03 24.90 -19.44
CA HIS A 591 15.67 25.75 -18.30
C HIS A 591 16.19 25.22 -16.95
N CYS A 592 16.77 24.03 -16.93
CA CYS A 592 17.33 23.44 -15.72
C CYS A 592 18.71 24.05 -15.41
N HIS A 593 18.81 24.71 -14.26
CA HIS A 593 20.04 25.36 -13.79
C HIS A 593 20.71 24.61 -12.62
N LEU A 594 20.32 23.35 -12.42
CA LEU A 594 20.79 22.50 -11.34
C LEU A 594 22.28 22.21 -11.51
N VAL A 595 23.03 22.49 -10.44
CA VAL A 595 24.48 22.32 -10.35
C VAL A 595 24.82 21.10 -9.52
N THR A 596 24.05 20.87 -8.45
CA THR A 596 24.24 19.78 -7.49
C THR A 596 22.99 18.90 -7.42
N LEU A 597 23.17 17.60 -7.61
CA LEU A 597 22.14 16.59 -7.43
C LEU A 597 22.62 15.52 -6.46
N ARG A 598 21.87 15.31 -5.38
CA ARG A 598 22.14 14.22 -4.42
C ARG A 598 21.02 13.19 -4.48
N LEU A 599 21.43 11.96 -4.76
CA LEU A 599 20.58 10.78 -4.83
C LEU A 599 21.11 9.71 -3.87
N VAL A 600 21.55 10.09 -2.67
CA VAL A 600 22.19 9.13 -1.75
C VAL A 600 21.15 8.17 -1.19
N SER A 601 21.41 6.86 -1.22
CA SER A 601 20.47 5.85 -0.72
C SER A 601 19.08 5.91 -1.39
N CYS A 602 19.05 6.25 -2.68
CA CYS A 602 17.80 6.32 -3.45
C CYS A 602 17.35 4.97 -4.02
N GLY A 603 18.14 3.89 -3.83
CA GLY A 603 17.85 2.57 -4.38
C GLY A 603 18.09 2.48 -5.88
N LEU A 604 18.98 3.31 -6.46
CA LEU A 604 19.30 3.25 -7.88
C LEU A 604 20.13 2.00 -8.20
N THR A 605 19.81 1.32 -9.30
CA THR A 605 20.56 0.17 -9.82
C THR A 605 21.12 0.46 -11.22
N TYR A 606 21.86 -0.48 -11.81
CA TYR A 606 22.50 -0.28 -13.12
C TYR A 606 21.49 0.03 -14.25
N ASN A 607 20.23 -0.39 -14.10
CA ASN A 607 19.15 -0.15 -15.06
C ASN A 607 18.92 1.35 -15.30
N CYS A 608 19.03 2.15 -14.24
CA CYS A 608 18.90 3.61 -14.30
C CYS A 608 20.12 4.32 -14.92
N CYS A 609 21.26 3.64 -15.04
CA CYS A 609 22.50 4.27 -15.52
C CYS A 609 22.42 4.69 -16.98
N LYS A 610 21.60 4.04 -17.81
CA LYS A 610 21.39 4.46 -19.21
C LYS A 610 20.75 5.85 -19.27
N ASP A 611 19.73 6.10 -18.46
CA ASP A 611 19.06 7.40 -18.38
C ASP A 611 19.98 8.47 -17.79
N LEU A 612 20.74 8.15 -16.73
CA LEU A 612 21.74 9.04 -16.15
C LEU A 612 22.84 9.41 -17.15
N VAL A 613 23.33 8.43 -17.93
CA VAL A 613 24.33 8.67 -18.98
C VAL A 613 23.78 9.54 -20.09
N SER A 614 22.56 9.25 -20.56
CA SER A 614 21.87 10.09 -21.54
C SER A 614 21.72 11.53 -21.03
N MET A 615 21.33 11.70 -19.76
CA MET A 615 21.23 13.02 -19.14
C MET A 615 22.59 13.73 -19.07
N LEU A 616 23.67 13.05 -18.71
CA LEU A 616 25.02 13.63 -18.65
C LEU A 616 25.57 14.06 -20.02
N GLN A 617 25.05 13.52 -21.12
CA GLN A 617 25.40 13.93 -22.48
C GLN A 617 24.69 15.23 -22.88
N ASP A 618 23.44 15.39 -22.45
CA ASP A 618 22.59 16.51 -22.86
C ASP A 618 22.52 17.65 -21.83
N ASN A 619 23.00 17.41 -20.59
CA ASN A 619 23.03 18.40 -19.52
C ASN A 619 24.41 19.10 -19.44
N PHE A 620 24.39 20.42 -19.51
CA PHE A 620 25.61 21.24 -19.52
C PHE A 620 25.91 21.95 -18.19
N MET A 621 25.03 21.84 -17.17
CA MET A 621 25.11 22.65 -15.94
C MET A 621 25.47 21.85 -14.69
N LEU A 622 25.17 20.54 -14.67
CA LEU A 622 25.39 19.68 -13.52
C LEU A 622 26.89 19.44 -13.32
N SER A 623 27.45 19.93 -12.21
CA SER A 623 28.85 19.74 -11.85
C SER A 623 29.07 18.74 -10.73
N ASP A 624 28.06 18.52 -9.89
CA ASP A 624 28.16 17.72 -8.67
C ASP A 624 27.04 16.69 -8.63
N LEU A 625 27.41 15.41 -8.66
CA LEU A 625 26.48 14.29 -8.62
C LEU A 625 26.88 13.33 -7.50
N ASP A 626 25.99 13.18 -6.52
CA ASP A 626 26.17 12.24 -5.41
C ASP A 626 25.28 11.01 -5.60
N LEU A 627 25.90 9.87 -5.92
CA LEU A 627 25.26 8.56 -6.10
C LEU A 627 25.71 7.58 -4.99
N TRP A 628 26.20 8.10 -3.87
CA TRP A 628 26.66 7.29 -2.76
C TRP A 628 25.51 6.43 -2.20
N GLN A 629 25.81 5.25 -1.65
CA GLN A 629 24.79 4.30 -1.15
C GLN A 629 23.71 3.81 -2.17
N ASN A 630 23.97 3.81 -3.49
CA ASN A 630 23.16 3.10 -4.51
C ASN A 630 23.86 1.91 -5.19
N ASP A 631 23.20 0.77 -5.38
CA ASP A 631 23.80 -0.44 -5.98
C ASP A 631 23.91 -0.41 -7.52
N LEU A 632 24.76 0.48 -8.05
CA LEU A 632 24.97 0.58 -9.51
C LEU A 632 25.76 -0.59 -10.09
N GLY A 633 26.47 -1.36 -9.25
CA GLY A 633 27.37 -2.44 -9.66
C GLY A 633 28.47 -2.05 -10.67
N ASP A 634 29.28 -3.02 -11.07
CA ASP A 634 30.33 -2.81 -12.09
C ASP A 634 29.75 -2.38 -13.45
N LEU A 635 28.59 -2.92 -13.83
CA LEU A 635 27.96 -2.63 -15.11
C LEU A 635 27.46 -1.18 -15.17
N GLY A 636 26.76 -0.70 -14.14
CA GLY A 636 26.30 0.67 -14.07
C GLY A 636 27.45 1.67 -14.01
N VAL A 637 28.52 1.36 -13.28
CA VAL A 637 29.73 2.21 -13.25
C VAL A 637 30.47 2.20 -14.58
N LYS A 638 30.51 1.08 -15.31
CA LYS A 638 31.03 1.04 -16.70
C LYS A 638 30.24 1.94 -17.62
N LEU A 639 28.91 1.87 -17.59
CA LEU A 639 28.04 2.75 -18.37
C LEU A 639 28.27 4.23 -17.99
N LEU A 640 28.33 4.54 -16.69
CA LEU A 640 28.65 5.90 -16.23
C LEU A 640 30.01 6.36 -16.75
N CYS A 641 31.05 5.52 -16.70
CA CYS A 641 32.36 5.85 -17.27
C CYS A 641 32.29 6.14 -18.77
N GLU A 642 31.50 5.40 -19.54
CA GLU A 642 31.28 5.68 -20.97
C GLU A 642 30.65 7.06 -21.19
N GLY A 643 29.61 7.41 -20.41
CA GLY A 643 28.99 8.73 -20.44
C GLY A 643 29.95 9.85 -20.02
N LEU A 644 30.69 9.63 -18.93
CA LEU A 644 31.64 10.58 -18.38
C LEU A 644 32.84 10.82 -19.29
N ARG A 645 33.21 9.90 -20.20
CA ARG A 645 34.28 10.12 -21.18
C ARG A 645 33.90 11.11 -22.28
N GLN A 646 32.61 11.30 -22.54
CA GLN A 646 32.14 12.19 -23.61
C GLN A 646 32.59 13.64 -23.37
N SER A 647 32.93 14.36 -24.44
CA SER A 647 33.54 15.71 -24.35
C SER A 647 32.58 16.80 -23.86
N ASN A 648 31.28 16.58 -23.98
CA ASN A 648 30.19 17.46 -23.53
C ASN A 648 29.92 17.39 -22.02
N CYS A 649 30.32 16.32 -21.33
CA CYS A 649 30.06 16.14 -19.90
C CYS A 649 30.83 17.17 -19.05
N GLN A 650 30.11 17.99 -18.27
CA GLN A 650 30.64 19.06 -17.40
C GLN A 650 30.82 18.65 -15.94
N LEU A 651 30.59 17.37 -15.61
CA LEU A 651 30.67 16.88 -14.24
C LEU A 651 32.08 17.03 -13.68
N LYS A 652 32.19 17.63 -12.49
CA LYS A 652 33.45 17.86 -11.78
C LYS A 652 33.59 16.98 -10.55
N HIS A 653 32.49 16.68 -9.88
CA HIS A 653 32.48 15.87 -8.67
C HIS A 653 31.48 14.73 -8.80
N LEU A 654 31.97 13.52 -8.57
CA LEU A 654 31.18 12.31 -8.55
C LEU A 654 31.46 11.56 -7.25
N TRP A 655 30.44 11.43 -6.42
CA TRP A 655 30.50 10.55 -5.25
C TRP A 655 29.91 9.20 -5.61
N LEU A 656 30.76 8.18 -5.52
CA LEU A 656 30.41 6.79 -5.76
C LEU A 656 31.01 5.97 -4.63
N ASP A 657 30.27 4.96 -4.21
CA ASP A 657 30.86 3.93 -3.37
C ASP A 657 31.70 2.99 -4.23
N GLN A 658 32.97 2.87 -3.86
CA GLN A 658 33.97 2.09 -4.59
C GLN A 658 34.32 0.78 -3.87
N THR A 659 33.73 0.53 -2.71
CA THR A 659 34.07 -0.58 -1.82
C THR A 659 33.76 -1.96 -2.43
N GLN A 660 32.61 -2.12 -3.09
CA GLN A 660 32.16 -3.34 -3.78
C GLN A 660 32.59 -3.47 -5.27
N LEU A 661 33.26 -2.46 -5.85
CA LEU A 661 33.64 -2.50 -7.27
C LEU A 661 34.82 -3.45 -7.52
N SER A 662 34.83 -4.13 -8.67
CA SER A 662 35.97 -4.97 -9.04
C SER A 662 37.24 -4.15 -9.25
N GLU A 663 38.41 -4.79 -9.10
CA GLU A 663 39.69 -4.14 -9.36
C GLU A 663 39.81 -3.65 -10.82
N GLU A 664 39.17 -4.34 -11.78
CA GLU A 664 39.10 -3.87 -13.16
C GLU A 664 38.33 -2.54 -13.27
N VAL A 665 37.20 -2.40 -12.58
CA VAL A 665 36.40 -1.18 -12.61
C VAL A 665 37.06 -0.04 -11.83
N LYS A 666 37.69 -0.32 -10.68
CA LYS A 666 38.50 0.67 -9.95
C LYS A 666 39.66 1.18 -10.80
N LYS A 667 40.33 0.27 -11.52
CA LYS A 667 41.38 0.66 -12.48
C LYS A 667 40.79 1.52 -13.60
N MET A 668 39.62 1.17 -14.13
CA MET A 668 38.94 1.99 -15.14
C MET A 668 38.57 3.39 -14.62
N LEU A 669 38.09 3.52 -13.37
CA LEU A 669 37.83 4.82 -12.74
C LEU A 669 39.13 5.63 -12.57
N SER A 670 40.22 4.98 -12.17
CA SER A 670 41.52 5.64 -12.06
C SER A 670 42.05 6.12 -13.42
N LEU A 671 41.83 5.34 -14.50
CA LEU A 671 42.16 5.73 -15.86
C LEU A 671 41.28 6.89 -16.33
N LEU A 672 39.98 6.84 -16.05
CA LEU A 672 39.06 7.93 -16.35
C LEU A 672 39.48 9.24 -15.67
N GLN A 673 39.94 9.17 -14.41
CA GLN A 673 40.43 10.33 -13.68
C GLN A 673 41.76 10.87 -14.24
N GLN A 674 42.59 10.01 -14.83
CA GLN A 674 43.78 10.43 -15.58
C GLN A 674 43.42 11.07 -16.94
N GLU A 675 42.43 10.51 -17.65
CA GLU A 675 41.88 11.05 -18.90
C GLU A 675 41.18 12.40 -18.67
N LYS A 676 40.52 12.57 -17.52
CA LYS A 676 39.78 13.77 -17.12
C LYS A 676 40.21 14.28 -15.74
N PRO A 677 41.34 15.02 -15.65
CA PRO A 677 41.87 15.48 -14.37
C PRO A 677 40.96 16.48 -13.64
N GLN A 678 40.03 17.15 -14.35
CA GLN A 678 39.01 17.99 -13.71
C GLN A 678 37.89 17.22 -12.99
N LEU A 679 37.76 15.91 -13.22
CA LEU A 679 36.76 15.05 -12.59
C LEU A 679 37.35 14.44 -11.31
N VAL A 680 36.77 14.76 -10.16
CA VAL A 680 37.13 14.20 -8.85
C VAL A 680 36.12 13.12 -8.49
N ILE A 681 36.59 11.88 -8.46
CA ILE A 681 35.80 10.72 -8.04
C ILE A 681 36.14 10.42 -6.57
N SER A 682 35.17 10.58 -5.68
CA SER A 682 35.37 10.47 -4.22
C SER A 682 34.60 9.30 -3.60
N SER A 683 35.16 8.73 -2.53
CA SER A 683 34.54 7.72 -1.65
C SER A 683 34.80 8.09 -0.18
N ARG A 684 33.89 7.81 0.76
CA ARG A 684 34.01 8.13 2.20
C ARG A 684 34.49 6.89 3.00
N GLN A 685 35.56 6.96 3.81
CA GLN A 685 36.13 5.83 4.61
C GLN A 685 35.51 5.71 6.03
N LYS A 686 35.32 4.47 6.55
CA LYS A 686 34.96 4.14 7.96
C LYS A 686 36.22 4.07 8.86
N SER A 687 36.24 4.65 10.06
CA SER A 687 37.39 4.57 11.01
C SER A 687 37.18 3.53 12.14
N LEU A 688 38.28 2.88 12.59
CA LEU A 688 38.38 1.79 13.57
C LEU A 688 39.37 2.17 14.71
N TYR A 689 39.14 1.75 15.97
CA TYR A 689 40.09 1.86 17.10
C TYR A 689 40.28 0.51 17.85
N TYR A 690 41.46 0.31 18.48
CA TYR A 690 42.09 -0.97 18.91
C TYR A 690 42.55 -0.94 20.40
N ILE A 691 43.06 -2.10 20.93
CA ILE A 691 44.00 -2.40 22.09
C ILE A 691 43.34 -3.19 23.29
N PRO A 692 43.96 -4.17 24.03
CA PRO A 692 44.61 -5.48 23.67
C PRO A 692 44.50 -6.67 24.71
N THR A 693 44.67 -7.92 24.23
CA THR A 693 45.34 -9.15 24.82
C THR A 693 45.17 -9.70 26.26
N GLY A 694 44.89 -11.03 26.36
CA GLY A 694 45.26 -11.95 27.45
C GLY A 694 44.86 -13.43 27.20
N ASN A 695 45.82 -14.35 27.05
CA ASN A 695 45.70 -15.75 26.59
C ASN A 695 45.42 -16.78 27.73
N LEU A 696 44.54 -17.79 27.51
CA LEU A 696 44.84 -19.24 27.34
C LEU A 696 43.53 -20.08 27.29
N GLY A 697 43.44 -21.05 26.36
CA GLY A 697 42.50 -22.18 26.46
C GLY A 697 41.44 -22.35 25.36
N LYS A 698 41.83 -22.32 24.07
CA LYS A 698 40.97 -22.68 22.93
C LYS A 698 40.67 -24.20 22.89
N VAL A 699 39.39 -24.57 22.93
CA VAL A 699 38.82 -25.51 21.96
C VAL A 699 37.68 -24.77 21.27
N SER A 700 37.98 -24.26 20.08
CA SER A 700 37.03 -23.51 19.25
C SER A 700 36.30 -24.51 18.34
N VAL A 701 34.97 -24.53 18.45
CA VAL A 701 34.05 -25.36 17.66
C VAL A 701 33.90 -24.85 16.21
N ILE A 702 34.71 -23.87 15.78
CA ILE A 702 34.66 -23.32 14.41
C ILE A 702 35.41 -24.21 13.39
N SER A 703 35.84 -25.43 13.77
CA SER A 703 36.57 -26.33 12.86
C SER A 703 35.73 -27.37 12.11
N LEU A 704 34.39 -27.38 12.23
CA LEU A 704 33.54 -28.37 11.54
C LEU A 704 32.88 -27.92 10.23
N LEU A 705 32.98 -26.65 9.80
CA LEU A 705 32.43 -26.18 8.51
C LEU A 705 33.50 -25.85 7.45
N ARG A 706 34.74 -26.35 7.61
CA ARG A 706 35.75 -26.33 6.56
C ARG A 706 36.52 -27.65 6.51
N ARG A 707 35.88 -28.72 6.02
CA ARG A 707 36.58 -29.83 5.33
C ARG A 707 35.60 -30.83 4.72
N SER A 708 35.30 -30.65 3.43
CA SER A 708 35.17 -31.71 2.42
C SER A 708 34.66 -31.09 1.11
N HIS A 709 35.30 -31.15 -0.05
CA HIS A 709 36.61 -31.65 -0.48
C HIS A 709 36.85 -31.09 -1.91
N SER A 710 38.09 -30.79 -2.28
CA SER A 710 38.55 -31.07 -3.64
C SER A 710 39.41 -32.36 -3.62
N SER A 711 39.37 -33.08 -4.74
CA SER A 711 40.14 -34.28 -5.13
C SER A 711 39.55 -35.66 -4.79
N GLY A 712 39.00 -36.32 -5.83
CA GLY A 712 39.49 -37.61 -6.34
C GLY A 712 38.98 -38.94 -5.75
N ASN A 713 38.24 -39.68 -6.58
CA ASN A 713 37.94 -41.13 -6.62
C ASN A 713 36.75 -41.74 -5.83
N LYS A 714 35.79 -42.23 -6.65
CA LYS A 714 34.97 -43.46 -6.58
C LYS A 714 34.43 -43.93 -5.20
N HIS A 715 33.12 -43.79 -5.00
CA HIS A 715 32.11 -44.87 -4.86
C HIS A 715 30.73 -44.24 -4.49
N SER A 716 29.65 -44.69 -5.14
CA SER A 716 28.23 -44.51 -4.72
C SER A 716 27.92 -45.40 -3.49
N PRO A 717 26.81 -45.26 -2.72
CA PRO A 717 25.45 -44.85 -3.14
C PRO A 717 24.56 -44.04 -2.14
N GLN A 718 23.31 -43.79 -2.58
CA GLN A 718 22.10 -43.35 -1.86
C GLN A 718 21.84 -41.84 -1.71
N THR A 719 20.71 -41.42 -2.29
CA THR A 719 20.12 -40.08 -2.22
C THR A 719 19.54 -39.88 -0.81
N GLN A 720 20.31 -39.23 0.04
CA GLN A 720 19.95 -38.87 1.40
C GLN A 720 18.93 -37.73 1.39
N MET A 721 17.80 -37.87 2.07
CA MET A 721 16.92 -36.72 2.35
C MET A 721 17.53 -35.98 3.54
N ASP A 722 17.48 -34.65 3.53
CA ASP A 722 18.08 -33.84 4.60
C ASP A 722 17.48 -34.15 6.00
N ASP A 723 16.27 -34.73 6.09
CA ASP A 723 15.49 -34.90 7.34
C ASP A 723 15.41 -36.36 7.88
N ASP A 724 16.37 -37.21 7.55
CA ASP A 724 16.41 -38.62 8.01
C ASP A 724 16.96 -38.77 9.45
N PHE A 725 16.39 -39.71 10.21
CA PHE A 725 16.88 -40.05 11.56
C PHE A 725 18.11 -40.96 11.48
N TRP A 726 19.08 -40.73 12.36
CA TRP A 726 20.27 -41.56 12.50
C TRP A 726 20.18 -42.41 13.74
N GLY A 727 20.28 -43.72 13.55
CA GLY A 727 20.23 -44.70 14.63
C GLY A 727 21.43 -45.65 14.65
N PRO A 728 21.40 -46.64 15.56
CA PRO A 728 22.49 -47.59 15.75
C PRO A 728 22.84 -48.41 14.50
N THR A 729 21.88 -48.57 13.59
CA THR A 729 21.99 -49.35 12.36
C THR A 729 22.27 -48.51 11.11
N GLY A 730 22.48 -47.20 11.28
CA GLY A 730 22.64 -46.24 10.18
C GLY A 730 21.40 -45.36 9.97
N PRO A 731 21.27 -44.72 8.79
CA PRO A 731 20.17 -43.82 8.51
C PRO A 731 18.84 -44.57 8.38
N VAL A 732 17.79 -43.98 8.95
CA VAL A 732 16.39 -44.45 8.90
C VAL A 732 15.60 -43.43 8.10
N ALA A 733 15.00 -43.88 7.01
CA ALA A 733 14.22 -43.02 6.13
C ALA A 733 12.98 -42.47 6.83
N THR A 734 12.80 -41.15 6.76
CA THR A 734 11.60 -40.46 7.26
C THR A 734 10.60 -40.28 6.12
N GLU A 735 9.37 -40.78 6.27
CA GLU A 735 8.28 -40.62 5.30
C GLU A 735 7.47 -39.34 5.60
N MET A 736 7.32 -38.44 4.62
CA MET A 736 6.41 -37.30 4.74
C MET A 736 5.00 -37.71 4.32
N VAL A 737 4.09 -37.87 5.28
CA VAL A 737 2.74 -38.40 5.08
C VAL A 737 1.77 -37.32 4.57
N ASP A 738 1.85 -36.10 5.11
CA ASP A 738 1.02 -34.97 4.68
C ASP A 738 1.86 -33.68 4.62
N LYS A 739 2.03 -33.17 3.39
CA LYS A 739 2.83 -31.97 3.12
C LYS A 739 2.21 -30.71 3.73
N HIS A 740 0.88 -30.58 3.71
CA HIS A 740 0.17 -29.39 4.16
C HIS A 740 0.13 -29.30 5.69
N ARG A 741 0.08 -30.46 6.36
CA ARG A 741 0.08 -30.55 7.82
C ARG A 741 1.47 -30.65 8.44
N SER A 742 2.51 -30.95 7.65
CA SER A 742 3.86 -31.25 8.19
C SER A 742 3.88 -32.53 9.04
N LEU A 743 3.11 -33.52 8.63
CA LEU A 743 3.02 -34.82 9.30
C LEU A 743 4.09 -35.77 8.74
N TYR A 744 4.95 -36.26 9.62
CA TYR A 744 6.02 -37.21 9.30
C TYR A 744 5.76 -38.54 10.00
N ARG A 745 6.18 -39.62 9.36
CA ARG A 745 6.16 -40.98 9.90
C ARG A 745 7.54 -41.59 9.75
N VAL A 746 8.09 -42.13 10.84
CA VAL A 746 9.38 -42.81 10.83
C VAL A 746 9.26 -44.16 11.53
N HIS A 747 9.84 -45.19 10.95
CA HIS A 747 9.87 -46.52 11.53
C HIS A 747 11.27 -46.83 12.06
N PHE A 748 11.43 -46.88 13.38
CA PHE A 748 12.67 -47.26 14.03
C PHE A 748 12.76 -48.79 14.13
N PRO A 749 13.72 -49.42 13.44
CA PRO A 749 13.70 -50.88 13.26
C PRO A 749 14.25 -51.68 14.45
N VAL A 750 14.96 -51.04 15.40
CA VAL A 750 15.56 -51.70 16.57
C VAL A 750 15.47 -50.79 17.80
N ALA A 751 15.68 -51.36 18.99
CA ALA A 751 15.84 -50.57 20.19
C ALA A 751 17.11 -49.71 20.12
N GLY A 752 17.04 -48.50 20.65
CA GLY A 752 18.18 -47.60 20.73
C GLY A 752 17.83 -46.14 20.56
N SER A 753 18.88 -45.36 20.35
CA SER A 753 18.83 -43.90 20.26
C SER A 753 18.78 -43.44 18.81
N TYR A 754 17.76 -42.67 18.46
CA TYR A 754 17.55 -42.13 17.13
C TYR A 754 17.55 -40.60 17.18
N HIS A 755 18.43 -40.00 16.40
CA HIS A 755 18.62 -38.55 16.36
C HIS A 755 18.29 -38.02 14.96
N CYS A 756 17.45 -36.99 14.84
CA CYS A 756 17.26 -36.27 13.59
C CYS A 756 18.01 -34.93 13.66
N PRO A 757 19.16 -34.77 12.98
CA PRO A 757 19.98 -33.56 13.06
C PRO A 757 19.25 -32.27 12.67
N ASN A 758 18.36 -32.32 11.68
CA ASN A 758 17.68 -31.14 11.17
C ASN A 758 16.47 -30.70 11.99
N VAL A 759 15.77 -31.67 12.59
CA VAL A 759 14.55 -31.43 13.36
C VAL A 759 14.88 -31.20 14.84
N GLY A 760 16.07 -31.61 15.29
CA GLY A 760 16.50 -31.51 16.69
C GLY A 760 15.74 -32.45 17.64
N LEU A 761 14.88 -33.33 17.10
CA LEU A 761 14.21 -34.37 17.86
C LEU A 761 15.13 -35.58 18.05
N TYR A 762 15.13 -36.10 19.27
CA TYR A 762 15.81 -37.33 19.62
C TYR A 762 14.90 -38.24 20.43
N PHE A 763 14.84 -39.49 20.02
CA PHE A 763 14.01 -40.52 20.64
C PHE A 763 14.90 -41.66 21.14
N VAL A 764 14.64 -42.10 22.37
CA VAL A 764 15.14 -43.37 22.89
C VAL A 764 13.98 -44.33 22.89
N VAL A 765 14.09 -45.41 22.10
CA VAL A 765 13.02 -46.40 21.94
C VAL A 765 13.46 -47.76 22.45
N ARG A 766 12.55 -48.46 23.12
CA ARG A 766 12.81 -49.76 23.79
C ARG A 766 12.69 -50.94 22.84
N GLU A 767 11.94 -50.77 21.76
CA GLU A 767 11.62 -51.80 20.78
C GLU A 767 11.35 -51.15 19.41
N PRO A 768 11.28 -51.93 18.32
CA PRO A 768 10.97 -51.40 17.01
C PRO A 768 9.60 -50.71 17.03
N VAL A 769 9.55 -49.43 16.66
CA VAL A 769 8.33 -48.63 16.79
C VAL A 769 8.20 -47.66 15.62
N THR A 770 6.96 -47.43 15.21
CA THR A 770 6.63 -46.37 14.26
C THR A 770 6.16 -45.15 15.04
N ILE A 771 6.82 -44.02 14.83
CA ILE A 771 6.43 -42.73 15.41
C ILE A 771 5.90 -41.84 14.31
N GLU A 772 4.73 -41.24 14.55
CA GLU A 772 4.22 -40.14 13.77
C GLU A 772 4.38 -38.85 14.56
N PHE A 773 4.83 -37.78 13.90
CA PHE A 773 4.87 -36.48 14.53
C PHE A 773 4.50 -35.37 13.55
N GLU A 774 3.77 -34.39 14.06
CA GLU A 774 3.31 -33.21 13.32
C GLU A 774 3.76 -31.94 14.04
N PHE A 775 4.03 -30.90 13.27
CA PHE A 775 4.34 -29.57 13.76
C PHE A 775 3.08 -28.72 13.86
N CYS A 776 2.79 -28.20 15.06
CA CYS A 776 1.56 -27.47 15.32
C CYS A 776 1.82 -25.97 15.57
N VAL A 777 0.77 -25.15 15.41
CA VAL A 777 0.84 -23.69 15.55
C VAL A 777 0.29 -23.29 16.92
N TRP A 778 1.04 -22.45 17.65
CA TRP A 778 0.65 -21.99 18.99
C TRP A 778 -0.57 -21.03 19.01
N ASP A 779 -0.94 -20.40 17.89
CA ASP A 779 -1.99 -19.34 17.82
C ASP A 779 -3.33 -19.74 18.41
N GLN A 780 -3.75 -21.00 18.21
CA GLN A 780 -5.06 -21.47 18.66
C GLN A 780 -5.13 -21.69 20.19
N PHE A 781 -3.97 -21.72 20.85
CA PHE A 781 -3.84 -22.10 22.26
C PHE A 781 -3.27 -20.98 23.14
N LEU A 782 -2.54 -20.00 22.57
CA LEU A 782 -1.96 -18.86 23.32
C LEU A 782 -3.00 -18.01 24.05
N ASP A 783 -4.19 -17.82 23.48
CA ASP A 783 -5.28 -17.08 24.12
C ASP A 783 -5.90 -17.84 25.31
N GLN A 784 -5.77 -19.17 25.34
CA GLN A 784 -6.23 -20.03 26.44
C GLN A 784 -5.17 -20.18 27.56
N ILE A 785 -3.90 -19.87 27.26
CA ILE A 785 -2.74 -20.00 28.18
C ILE A 785 -2.66 -18.82 29.18
N VAL A 786 -3.30 -17.68 28.90
CA VAL A 786 -3.22 -16.49 29.77
C VAL A 786 -4.50 -16.39 30.60
N PRO A 787 -4.44 -16.71 31.91
CA PRO A 787 -4.66 -15.62 32.86
C PRO A 787 -3.90 -15.66 34.19
N GLN A 788 -2.96 -16.57 34.46
CA GLN A 788 -2.39 -16.66 35.83
C GLN A 788 -0.89 -16.49 35.98
N HIS A 789 -0.08 -16.77 34.97
CA HIS A 789 1.37 -16.58 35.06
C HIS A 789 1.90 -16.12 33.72
N SER A 790 2.75 -15.11 33.77
CA SER A 790 3.50 -14.61 32.64
C SER A 790 4.39 -15.75 32.11
N TRP A 791 3.99 -16.55 31.08
CA TRP A 791 4.78 -17.56 30.30
C TRP A 791 5.15 -17.14 28.85
N MET A 792 6.30 -17.54 28.30
CA MET A 792 6.81 -17.24 26.93
C MET A 792 7.18 -18.57 26.28
N VAL A 793 7.00 -18.67 24.96
CA VAL A 793 7.34 -19.89 24.21
C VAL A 793 8.86 -20.04 24.10
N ALA A 794 9.36 -21.27 24.28
CA ALA A 794 10.79 -21.60 24.29
C ALA A 794 11.19 -22.74 23.34
N GLY A 795 10.21 -23.39 22.70
CA GLY A 795 10.44 -24.42 21.69
C GLY A 795 9.21 -24.67 20.81
N PRO A 796 9.35 -25.52 19.79
CA PRO A 796 8.26 -25.83 18.87
C PRO A 796 7.11 -26.57 19.58
N LEU A 797 5.92 -26.54 18.98
CA LEU A 797 4.79 -27.39 19.37
C LEU A 797 4.75 -28.61 18.45
N PHE A 798 4.72 -29.80 19.05
CA PHE A 798 4.69 -31.09 18.37
C PHE A 798 3.43 -31.88 18.74
N ASP A 799 2.72 -32.44 17.78
CA ASP A 799 1.78 -33.54 18.00
C ASP A 799 2.51 -34.86 17.73
N ILE A 800 2.95 -35.57 18.78
CA ILE A 800 3.70 -36.82 18.68
C ILE A 800 2.79 -37.99 19.04
N LYS A 801 2.67 -38.94 18.12
CA LYS A 801 1.93 -40.19 18.27
C LYS A 801 2.91 -41.36 18.20
N ALA A 802 2.99 -42.08 19.31
CA ALA A 802 3.76 -43.31 19.42
C ALA A 802 2.99 -44.33 20.25
N GLU A 803 3.32 -45.61 20.09
CA GLU A 803 2.72 -46.66 20.90
C GLU A 803 3.09 -46.46 22.38
N PRO A 804 2.12 -46.51 23.31
CA PRO A 804 2.38 -46.28 24.73
C PRO A 804 3.41 -47.26 25.28
N GLY A 805 4.48 -46.71 25.90
CA GLY A 805 5.54 -47.51 26.53
C GLY A 805 6.69 -47.94 25.61
N ALA A 806 6.57 -47.74 24.30
CA ALA A 806 7.63 -48.04 23.33
C ALA A 806 8.76 -46.98 23.34
N VAL A 807 8.44 -45.73 23.64
CA VAL A 807 9.41 -44.63 23.79
C VAL A 807 9.80 -44.48 25.27
N GLU A 808 11.07 -44.65 25.56
CA GLU A 808 11.64 -44.51 26.89
C GLU A 808 11.87 -43.05 27.28
N ALA A 809 12.38 -42.25 26.35
CA ALA A 809 12.60 -40.83 26.55
C ALA A 809 12.50 -40.08 25.22
N VAL A 810 11.97 -38.86 25.28
CA VAL A 810 11.97 -37.92 24.17
C VAL A 810 12.73 -36.66 24.57
N TYR A 811 13.57 -36.22 23.65
CA TYR A 811 14.43 -35.08 23.81
C TYR A 811 13.84 -34.00 22.91
N LEU A 812 13.11 -33.07 23.53
CA LEU A 812 12.40 -32.02 22.82
C LEU A 812 13.35 -30.82 22.64
N PRO A 813 13.54 -30.34 21.41
CA PRO A 813 14.41 -29.20 21.17
C PRO A 813 13.79 -27.94 21.77
N HIS A 814 14.65 -27.08 22.31
CA HIS A 814 14.28 -25.73 22.68
C HIS A 814 15.23 -24.75 22.03
N PHE A 815 14.77 -23.55 21.75
CA PHE A 815 15.60 -22.49 21.25
C PHE A 815 16.29 -21.69 22.36
N ILE A 816 16.34 -22.12 23.62
CA ILE A 816 17.10 -21.42 24.69
C ILE A 816 18.59 -21.81 24.67
N ALA A 817 19.51 -20.87 24.91
CA ALA A 817 20.94 -21.15 24.96
C ALA A 817 21.48 -21.11 26.40
N LEU A 818 21.74 -22.27 26.97
CA LEU A 818 22.13 -22.41 28.37
C LEU A 818 23.64 -22.50 28.53
N GLN A 819 24.22 -21.61 29.34
CA GLN A 819 25.65 -21.64 29.70
C GLN A 819 25.85 -22.20 31.12
N GLY A 820 26.35 -23.44 31.25
CA GLY A 820 26.78 -24.04 32.52
C GLY A 820 26.04 -25.31 32.94
N GLN A 821 26.65 -26.10 33.83
CA GLN A 821 26.21 -27.47 34.21
C GLN A 821 25.04 -27.53 35.22
N HIS A 822 24.52 -26.40 35.72
CA HIS A 822 23.37 -26.40 36.64
C HIS A 822 22.41 -25.26 36.34
N MET A 823 21.33 -25.59 35.61
CA MET A 823 20.16 -24.73 35.40
C MET A 823 19.02 -25.23 36.27
N ASP A 824 18.26 -24.31 36.87
CA ASP A 824 17.08 -24.69 37.64
C ASP A 824 15.98 -25.19 36.70
N ILE A 825 15.72 -26.50 36.76
CA ILE A 825 14.69 -27.20 35.99
C ILE A 825 13.31 -26.55 36.19
N SER A 826 13.09 -25.82 37.29
CA SER A 826 11.84 -25.11 37.58
C SER A 826 11.49 -24.02 36.57
N TRP A 827 12.46 -23.50 35.82
CA TRP A 827 12.24 -22.47 34.80
C TRP A 827 11.52 -23.03 33.57
N PHE A 828 11.67 -24.33 33.30
CA PHE A 828 11.12 -24.98 32.12
C PHE A 828 9.85 -25.74 32.43
N GLN A 829 8.88 -25.66 31.52
CA GLN A 829 7.66 -26.47 31.55
C GLN A 829 7.34 -26.97 30.15
N VAL A 830 6.86 -28.20 30.05
CA VAL A 830 6.26 -28.73 28.83
C VAL A 830 4.75 -28.63 28.96
N ALA A 831 4.13 -27.93 28.02
CA ALA A 831 2.70 -27.86 27.87
C ALA A 831 2.19 -29.10 27.12
N HIS A 832 1.30 -29.85 27.76
CA HIS A 832 0.55 -30.95 27.21
C HIS A 832 -0.86 -30.43 26.91
N ILE A 833 -1.18 -30.25 25.63
CA ILE A 833 -2.49 -29.74 25.22
C ILE A 833 -3.45 -30.92 25.08
N LYS A 834 -4.52 -30.95 25.86
CA LYS A 834 -5.58 -31.97 25.83
C LYS A 834 -6.92 -31.31 25.51
N GLU A 835 -7.92 -32.10 25.14
CA GLU A 835 -9.27 -31.60 24.83
C GLU A 835 -9.87 -30.79 26.00
N ASP A 836 -9.50 -31.10 27.24
CA ASP A 836 -9.98 -30.45 28.47
C ASP A 836 -9.07 -29.30 28.98
N GLY A 837 -8.02 -28.92 28.25
CA GLY A 837 -7.11 -27.82 28.60
C GLY A 837 -5.62 -28.15 28.54
N ILE A 838 -4.78 -27.28 29.12
CA ILE A 838 -3.32 -27.37 29.03
C ILE A 838 -2.75 -27.81 30.39
N LEU A 839 -2.04 -28.94 30.38
CA LEU A 839 -1.33 -29.49 31.53
C LEU A 839 0.16 -29.14 31.43
N MET A 840 0.77 -28.66 32.51
CA MET A 840 2.20 -28.33 32.54
C MET A 840 2.99 -29.46 33.23
N GLU A 841 3.91 -30.09 32.51
CA GLU A 841 4.80 -31.14 32.99
C GLU A 841 6.23 -30.60 33.16
N LYS A 842 6.90 -30.97 34.26
CA LYS A 842 8.30 -30.59 34.48
C LYS A 842 9.22 -31.54 33.72
N PRO A 843 10.22 -31.03 32.97
CA PRO A 843 11.18 -31.90 32.32
C PRO A 843 12.03 -32.65 33.36
N ALA A 844 12.46 -33.87 33.02
CA ALA A 844 13.32 -34.69 33.86
C ALA A 844 14.74 -34.10 33.94
N SER A 845 15.23 -33.56 32.82
CA SER A 845 16.46 -32.77 32.77
C SER A 845 16.37 -31.70 31.69
N VAL A 846 17.20 -30.67 31.81
CA VAL A 846 17.35 -29.59 30.84
C VAL A 846 18.82 -29.56 30.42
N GLU A 847 19.05 -29.83 29.15
CA GLU A 847 20.37 -29.85 28.53
C GLU A 847 20.51 -28.61 27.62
N PRO A 848 21.72 -28.28 27.11
CA PRO A 848 21.94 -27.00 26.45
C PRO A 848 21.05 -26.69 25.22
N HIS A 849 20.45 -27.70 24.57
CA HIS A 849 19.64 -27.52 23.35
C HIS A 849 18.32 -28.32 23.38
N TYR A 850 18.06 -29.08 24.44
CA TYR A 850 16.89 -29.94 24.53
C TYR A 850 16.50 -30.16 25.99
N ILE A 851 15.21 -30.41 26.20
CA ILE A 851 14.71 -30.93 27.46
C ILE A 851 14.42 -32.41 27.31
N VAL A 852 14.66 -33.16 28.38
CA VAL A 852 14.39 -34.59 28.40
C VAL A 852 13.09 -34.82 29.15
N LEU A 853 12.15 -35.47 28.47
CA LEU A 853 10.98 -36.08 29.09
C LEU A 853 11.17 -37.58 29.11
N GLU A 854 11.28 -38.15 30.31
CA GLU A 854 11.32 -39.58 30.53
C GLU A 854 9.91 -40.14 30.63
N ASN A 855 9.64 -41.22 29.90
CA ASN A 855 8.31 -41.86 29.78
C ASN A 855 7.20 -40.83 29.44
N PRO A 856 7.34 -40.08 28.34
CA PRO A 856 6.42 -38.98 28.01
C PRO A 856 4.98 -39.47 27.86
N SER A 857 4.03 -38.69 28.38
CA SER A 857 2.61 -38.91 28.16
C SER A 857 2.19 -38.34 26.80
N PHE A 858 2.16 -39.16 25.74
CA PHE A 858 1.88 -38.69 24.37
C PHE A 858 0.52 -37.97 24.24
N SER A 859 0.58 -36.66 23.93
CA SER A 859 -0.43 -35.67 23.53
C SER A 859 0.31 -34.59 22.71
N PRO A 860 -0.33 -33.52 22.19
CA PRO A 860 0.43 -32.38 21.69
C PRO A 860 1.34 -31.80 22.79
N MET A 861 2.66 -31.87 22.58
CA MET A 861 3.74 -31.43 23.47
C MET A 861 4.31 -30.10 22.99
N GLY A 862 4.42 -29.07 23.83
CA GLY A 862 5.09 -27.82 23.49
C GLY A 862 5.91 -27.25 24.64
N VAL A 863 6.97 -26.49 24.37
CA VAL A 863 7.90 -26.01 25.42
C VAL A 863 7.66 -24.53 25.78
N LEU A 864 7.46 -24.22 27.08
CA LEU A 864 7.28 -22.85 27.61
C LEU A 864 8.32 -22.49 28.72
N LEU A 865 8.80 -21.23 28.73
CA LEU A 865 9.74 -20.63 29.69
C LEU A 865 9.37 -19.15 30.00
N ARG A 866 9.07 -18.76 31.25
CA ARG A 866 9.09 -17.33 31.71
C ARG A 866 8.99 -17.24 33.24
N MET A 867 9.68 -16.24 33.81
CA MET A 867 9.20 -15.41 34.93
C MET A 867 9.79 -14.01 34.81
N ILE A 868 8.97 -12.97 35.03
CA ILE A 868 9.35 -11.56 34.92
C ILE A 868 10.05 -11.12 36.22
N HIS A 869 11.32 -10.72 36.08
CA HIS A 869 11.94 -9.71 36.95
C HIS A 869 12.67 -8.69 36.06
N THR A 870 11.88 -7.79 35.44
CA THR A 870 12.22 -6.44 34.96
C THR A 870 13.56 -6.10 34.26
N ALA A 871 14.47 -7.04 33.96
CA ALA A 871 15.74 -6.79 33.25
C ALA A 871 16.52 -8.10 32.91
N LEU A 872 15.97 -9.04 32.12
CA LEU A 872 16.74 -10.21 31.67
C LEU A 872 16.61 -10.43 30.15
N CYS A 873 17.72 -10.25 29.45
CA CYS A 873 17.94 -10.68 28.07
C CYS A 873 18.10 -12.21 28.05
N ILE A 874 17.11 -12.96 27.56
CA ILE A 874 17.14 -14.44 27.54
C ILE A 874 17.90 -14.91 26.29
N PRO A 875 19.07 -15.57 26.42
CA PRO A 875 19.82 -16.06 25.27
C PRO A 875 19.10 -17.25 24.61
N VAL A 876 18.98 -17.22 23.30
CA VAL A 876 18.25 -18.16 22.45
C VAL A 876 19.07 -18.51 21.20
N ILE A 877 18.94 -19.77 20.75
CA ILE A 877 19.44 -20.31 19.50
C ILE A 877 18.52 -19.82 18.38
N SER A 878 19.08 -19.07 17.44
CA SER A 878 18.33 -18.46 16.34
C SER A 878 18.76 -19.02 15.00
N ASN A 879 17.85 -18.99 14.03
CA ASN A 879 18.13 -19.29 12.63
C ASN A 879 18.06 -18.00 11.81
N VAL A 880 18.90 -17.94 10.78
CA VAL A 880 18.83 -16.90 9.75
C VAL A 880 18.45 -17.60 8.44
N LEU A 881 17.24 -17.32 7.94
CA LEU A 881 16.76 -17.88 6.68
C LEU A 881 16.90 -16.84 5.60
N LEU A 882 17.42 -17.25 4.45
CA LEU A 882 17.63 -16.38 3.32
C LEU A 882 16.94 -16.98 2.10
N TYR A 883 15.96 -16.28 1.54
CA TYR A 883 15.26 -16.65 0.31
C TYR A 883 15.70 -15.77 -0.83
N TYR A 884 15.52 -16.24 -2.05
CA TYR A 884 15.74 -15.42 -3.24
C TYR A 884 14.76 -15.73 -4.38
N ARG A 885 14.42 -14.75 -5.20
CA ARG A 885 13.64 -14.97 -6.44
C ARG A 885 14.34 -14.32 -7.61
N LEU A 886 14.41 -15.05 -8.72
CA LEU A 886 14.86 -14.50 -9.99
C LEU A 886 13.68 -13.83 -10.70
N GLN A 887 13.74 -12.51 -10.86
CA GLN A 887 12.94 -11.78 -11.85
C GLN A 887 13.87 -11.36 -12.98
N SER A 888 13.32 -11.00 -14.13
CA SER A 888 14.03 -10.87 -15.42
C SER A 888 15.28 -9.95 -15.42
N GLU A 889 15.54 -9.16 -14.36
CA GLU A 889 16.76 -8.34 -14.23
C GLU A 889 17.37 -8.25 -12.81
N GLU A 890 16.72 -8.66 -11.71
CA GLU A 890 17.24 -8.56 -10.34
C GLU A 890 16.94 -9.80 -9.48
N VAL A 891 17.83 -10.06 -8.51
CA VAL A 891 17.69 -11.14 -7.53
C VAL A 891 17.23 -10.53 -6.20
N ASN A 892 15.95 -10.67 -5.87
CA ASN A 892 15.41 -10.25 -4.58
C ASN A 892 15.75 -11.27 -3.52
N PHE A 893 16.02 -10.83 -2.29
CA PHE A 893 16.24 -11.67 -1.13
C PHE A 893 15.37 -11.28 0.06
N HIS A 894 14.82 -12.27 0.74
CA HIS A 894 14.18 -12.07 2.05
C HIS A 894 15.03 -12.75 3.13
N LEU A 895 15.46 -11.98 4.14
CA LEU A 895 16.21 -12.49 5.28
C LEU A 895 15.37 -12.44 6.55
N TYR A 896 15.10 -13.61 7.10
CA TYR A 896 14.37 -13.79 8.35
C TYR A 896 15.35 -14.07 9.48
N LEU A 897 15.17 -13.40 10.63
CA LEU A 897 15.83 -13.73 11.88
C LEU A 897 14.79 -14.28 12.85
N ILE A 898 14.77 -15.61 13.03
CA ILE A 898 13.76 -16.32 13.81
C ILE A 898 14.41 -17.20 14.88
N PRO A 899 13.71 -17.57 15.96
CA PRO A 899 14.13 -18.66 16.82
C PRO A 899 14.32 -19.95 16.02
N SER A 900 15.14 -20.89 16.49
CA SER A 900 15.36 -22.18 15.82
C SER A 900 14.14 -23.11 15.95
N ASP A 901 13.07 -22.76 15.25
CA ASP A 901 11.79 -23.45 15.19
C ASP A 901 11.47 -23.76 13.72
N CYS A 902 11.48 -25.05 13.38
CA CYS A 902 11.25 -25.53 12.02
C CYS A 902 9.81 -25.31 11.53
N THR A 903 8.84 -25.05 12.42
CA THR A 903 7.46 -24.72 12.03
C THR A 903 7.37 -23.33 11.42
N ILE A 904 8.07 -22.37 12.02
CA ILE A 904 8.17 -20.99 11.54
C ILE A 904 8.95 -20.99 10.22
N GLN A 905 10.06 -21.73 10.16
CA GLN A 905 10.83 -21.89 8.92
C GLN A 905 9.99 -22.46 7.79
N LYS A 906 9.19 -23.51 8.05
CA LYS A 906 8.34 -24.12 7.03
C LYS A 906 7.23 -23.18 6.55
N ALA A 907 6.60 -22.43 7.45
CA ALA A 907 5.57 -21.47 7.07
C ALA A 907 6.14 -20.37 6.14
N ILE A 908 7.33 -19.85 6.47
CA ILE A 908 8.07 -18.93 5.61
C ILE A 908 8.39 -19.62 4.27
N ASP A 909 8.93 -20.84 4.28
CA ASP A 909 9.21 -21.61 3.05
C ASP A 909 7.97 -21.72 2.14
N ASP A 910 6.80 -22.03 2.69
CA ASP A 910 5.57 -22.22 1.92
C ASP A 910 4.97 -20.89 1.43
N GLU A 911 5.10 -19.80 2.19
CA GLU A 911 4.70 -18.45 1.78
C GLU A 911 5.61 -17.96 0.64
N GLU A 912 6.93 -18.02 0.83
CA GLU A 912 7.94 -17.61 -0.15
C GLU A 912 7.81 -18.40 -1.47
N LYS A 913 7.53 -19.72 -1.38
CA LYS A 913 7.29 -20.56 -2.58
C LYS A 913 6.07 -20.13 -3.39
N LYS A 914 4.98 -19.65 -2.77
CA LYS A 914 3.79 -19.14 -3.52
C LYS A 914 4.17 -17.97 -4.42
N PHE A 915 5.16 -17.19 -3.98
CA PHE A 915 5.71 -16.07 -4.72
C PHE A 915 6.97 -16.43 -5.50
N GLN A 916 7.26 -17.72 -5.74
CA GLN A 916 8.40 -18.20 -6.54
C GLN A 916 9.80 -17.83 -5.99
N PHE A 917 9.93 -17.64 -4.67
CA PHE A 917 11.23 -17.55 -4.00
C PHE A 917 11.79 -18.96 -3.68
N PHE A 918 13.11 -19.08 -3.70
CA PHE A 918 13.90 -20.28 -3.46
C PHE A 918 14.81 -20.05 -2.26
N GLN A 919 14.97 -21.03 -1.38
CA GLN A 919 15.77 -20.89 -0.16
C GLN A 919 17.28 -21.06 -0.45
N ILE A 920 18.11 -20.17 0.10
CA ILE A 920 19.57 -20.28 0.12
C ILE A 920 20.01 -20.65 1.52
N ARG A 921 20.60 -21.83 1.65
CA ARG A 921 21.10 -22.31 2.94
C ARG A 921 22.35 -21.56 3.36
N LYS A 922 22.29 -20.92 4.54
CA LYS A 922 23.41 -20.27 5.23
C LYS A 922 23.49 -20.76 6.69
N PRO A 923 24.68 -20.79 7.30
CA PRO A 923 24.85 -21.28 8.67
C PRO A 923 24.13 -20.35 9.67
N PRO A 924 23.75 -20.81 10.88
CA PRO A 924 23.14 -19.96 11.91
C PRO A 924 24.15 -19.00 12.59
N PRO A 925 23.69 -18.04 13.42
CA PRO A 925 24.53 -17.13 14.24
C PRO A 925 25.55 -17.87 15.10
N LEU A 926 26.74 -17.26 15.28
CA LEU A 926 27.88 -17.88 16.00
C LEU A 926 27.71 -17.83 17.52
N THR A 927 26.90 -16.91 18.03
CA THR A 927 26.59 -16.72 19.44
C THR A 927 25.07 -16.66 19.65
N PRO A 928 24.55 -17.14 20.79
CA PRO A 928 23.14 -16.99 21.11
C PRO A 928 22.67 -15.54 21.10
N LEU A 929 21.44 -15.32 20.65
CA LEU A 929 20.78 -14.02 20.58
C LEU A 929 19.80 -13.84 21.73
N TYR A 930 19.31 -12.64 22.00
CA TYR A 930 18.45 -12.35 23.13
C TYR A 930 17.00 -12.13 22.67
N MET A 931 16.07 -12.86 23.27
CA MET A 931 14.64 -12.71 22.97
C MET A 931 14.14 -11.33 23.43
N GLY A 932 13.46 -10.60 22.54
CA GLY A 932 12.99 -9.22 22.72
C GLY A 932 14.03 -8.14 22.39
N SER A 933 15.27 -8.53 22.08
CA SER A 933 16.31 -7.60 21.61
C SER A 933 16.18 -7.33 20.11
N ARG A 934 16.70 -6.18 19.68
CA ARG A 934 16.67 -5.74 18.29
C ARG A 934 18.04 -5.87 17.65
N TYR A 935 18.05 -6.35 16.42
CA TYR A 935 19.23 -6.71 15.67
C TYR A 935 19.27 -5.97 14.34
N THR A 936 20.41 -5.36 14.02
CA THR A 936 20.61 -4.63 12.78
C THR A 936 21.23 -5.55 11.73
N VAL A 937 20.51 -5.80 10.64
CA VAL A 937 20.97 -6.50 9.45
C VAL A 937 21.72 -5.50 8.56
N SER A 938 22.89 -5.91 8.13
CA SER A 938 23.83 -5.14 7.33
C SER A 938 24.50 -6.10 6.34
N GLY A 939 25.30 -5.60 5.41
CA GLY A 939 26.05 -6.45 4.50
C GLY A 939 27.30 -5.75 3.97
N SER A 940 28.06 -6.42 3.10
CA SER A 940 29.04 -5.70 2.29
C SER A 940 28.30 -4.69 1.42
N ASP A 941 29.00 -3.67 0.97
CA ASP A 941 28.44 -2.35 0.71
C ASP A 941 27.29 -2.27 -0.31
N LYS A 942 26.40 -1.29 -0.15
CA LYS A 942 25.24 -0.97 -1.04
C LYS A 942 24.12 -2.00 -1.17
N LEU A 943 24.00 -2.96 -0.26
CA LEU A 943 22.73 -3.69 -0.12
C LEU A 943 21.71 -2.79 0.58
N LYS A 944 20.60 -2.46 -0.09
CA LYS A 944 19.48 -1.77 0.54
C LYS A 944 18.66 -2.82 1.29
N ILE A 945 18.82 -2.85 2.61
CA ILE A 945 18.15 -3.79 3.51
C ILE A 945 17.00 -3.06 4.20
N ILE A 946 15.76 -3.55 4.11
CA ILE A 946 14.58 -2.90 4.69
C ILE A 946 13.64 -3.93 5.33
N PRO A 947 13.25 -3.77 6.61
CA PRO A 947 13.87 -2.92 7.61
C PRO A 947 15.30 -3.39 7.93
N GLU A 948 16.20 -2.47 8.26
CA GLU A 948 17.54 -2.83 8.74
C GLU A 948 17.48 -3.42 10.15
N GLU A 949 16.43 -3.14 10.92
CA GLU A 949 16.27 -3.61 12.30
C GLU A 949 15.20 -4.71 12.38
N LEU A 950 15.60 -5.88 12.89
CA LEU A 950 14.72 -7.00 13.20
C LEU A 950 14.68 -7.23 14.71
N GLU A 951 13.47 -7.22 15.28
CA GLU A 951 13.25 -7.66 16.65
C GLU A 951 13.16 -9.18 16.70
N LEU A 952 14.05 -9.82 17.47
CA LEU A 952 13.98 -11.27 17.69
C LEU A 952 12.88 -11.56 18.72
N CYS A 953 11.71 -11.95 18.25
CA CYS A 953 10.57 -12.33 19.08
C CYS A 953 9.96 -13.64 18.56
N TYR A 954 9.35 -14.44 19.45
CA TYR A 954 8.59 -15.62 19.01
C TYR A 954 7.28 -15.16 18.36
N ARG A 955 7.16 -15.38 17.05
CA ARG A 955 5.92 -15.18 16.28
C ARG A 955 5.47 -16.53 15.74
N SER A 956 4.25 -16.90 16.05
CA SER A 956 3.61 -18.12 15.57
C SER A 956 3.62 -18.23 14.04
N PRO A 957 3.72 -19.45 13.47
CA PRO A 957 3.68 -19.68 12.03
C PRO A 957 2.46 -19.09 11.28
N GLY A 958 1.34 -18.83 11.96
CA GLY A 958 0.12 -18.26 11.36
C GLY A 958 0.14 -16.73 11.22
N LYS A 959 1.18 -16.05 11.70
CA LYS A 959 1.36 -14.59 11.61
C LYS A 959 2.52 -14.22 10.69
N PRO A 960 2.45 -13.08 9.97
CA PRO A 960 3.57 -12.60 9.17
C PRO A 960 4.85 -12.43 10.02
N GLN A 961 5.91 -13.12 9.60
CA GLN A 961 7.22 -13.06 10.24
C GLN A 961 7.95 -11.78 9.84
N LEU A 962 8.79 -11.25 10.73
CA LEU A 962 9.64 -10.11 10.38
C LEU A 962 10.80 -10.60 9.52
N PHE A 963 10.99 -9.96 8.39
CA PHE A 963 12.16 -10.15 7.55
C PHE A 963 12.67 -8.81 7.07
N SER A 964 13.96 -8.79 6.77
CA SER A 964 14.60 -7.72 6.03
C SER A 964 14.67 -8.15 4.58
N GLU A 965 14.03 -7.39 3.70
CA GLU A 965 14.17 -7.56 2.25
C GLU A 965 15.39 -6.79 1.75
N PHE A 966 16.13 -7.41 0.83
CA PHE A 966 17.20 -6.73 0.11
C PHE A 966 17.37 -7.26 -1.30
N TYR A 967 17.79 -6.37 -2.18
CA TYR A 967 17.80 -6.58 -3.63
C TYR A 967 19.25 -6.64 -4.10
N VAL A 968 19.55 -7.54 -5.03
CA VAL A 968 20.90 -7.69 -5.59
C VAL A 968 20.81 -7.74 -7.11
N GLY A 969 21.37 -6.74 -7.78
CA GLY A 969 21.32 -6.64 -9.25
C GLY A 969 22.17 -7.68 -9.97
N HIS A 970 23.30 -8.12 -9.41
CA HIS A 970 24.14 -9.17 -10.02
C HIS A 970 24.99 -9.89 -8.95
N LEU A 971 24.81 -11.21 -8.75
CA LEU A 971 25.48 -11.99 -7.70
C LEU A 971 26.99 -12.27 -7.91
N GLY A 972 27.60 -11.63 -8.91
CA GLY A 972 28.95 -11.88 -9.47
C GLY A 972 30.00 -12.51 -8.53
N SER A 973 30.55 -11.72 -7.59
CA SER A 973 31.58 -12.15 -6.61
C SER A 973 31.01 -12.65 -5.28
N GLY A 974 29.72 -12.37 -5.05
CA GLY A 974 28.91 -12.71 -3.89
C GLY A 974 28.74 -11.59 -2.87
N ILE A 975 27.60 -11.56 -2.19
CA ILE A 975 27.23 -10.55 -1.20
C ILE A 975 27.55 -11.01 0.22
N TRP A 976 28.24 -10.18 1.01
CA TRP A 976 28.39 -10.42 2.45
C TRP A 976 27.17 -9.87 3.18
N LEU A 977 26.66 -10.60 4.16
CA LEU A 977 25.59 -10.19 5.05
C LEU A 977 26.09 -10.31 6.48
N GLN A 978 25.63 -9.45 7.37
CA GLN A 978 26.04 -9.37 8.76
C GLN A 978 24.88 -8.90 9.63
N ILE A 979 24.63 -9.56 10.76
CA ILE A 979 23.64 -9.14 11.76
C ILE A 979 24.38 -8.69 13.02
N LYS A 980 23.99 -7.56 13.59
CA LYS A 980 24.58 -6.98 14.81
C LYS A 980 23.53 -6.76 15.90
N SER A 981 23.89 -6.93 17.15
CA SER A 981 23.05 -6.54 18.30
C SER A 981 22.98 -5.02 18.39
N LYS A 982 21.79 -4.45 18.56
CA LYS A 982 21.61 -2.99 18.64
C LYS A 982 22.09 -2.39 19.96
N ASP A 983 22.06 -3.17 21.04
CA ASP A 983 22.38 -2.66 22.38
C ASP A 983 23.89 -2.48 22.59
N ASP A 984 24.72 -3.30 21.93
CA ASP A 984 26.18 -3.32 22.09
C ASP A 984 26.97 -3.36 20.77
N GLU A 985 26.30 -3.26 19.61
CA GLU A 985 26.88 -3.30 18.25
C GLU A 985 27.73 -4.54 17.94
N THR A 986 27.56 -5.61 18.73
CA THR A 986 28.30 -6.86 18.54
C THR A 986 27.80 -7.60 17.31
N VAL A 987 28.71 -8.06 16.46
CA VAL A 987 28.38 -8.90 15.30
C VAL A 987 28.02 -10.30 15.78
N VAL A 988 26.80 -10.73 15.47
CA VAL A 988 26.27 -12.03 15.92
C VAL A 988 26.17 -13.06 14.79
N TRP A 989 26.08 -12.61 13.54
CA TRP A 989 26.06 -13.49 12.36
C TRP A 989 26.68 -12.81 11.14
N GLU A 990 27.28 -13.60 10.26
CA GLU A 990 27.78 -13.14 8.97
C GLU A 990 27.79 -14.25 7.91
N ALA A 991 27.51 -13.93 6.65
CA ALA A 991 27.43 -14.91 5.57
C ALA A 991 27.71 -14.33 4.17
N LEU A 992 28.37 -15.11 3.31
CA LEU A 992 28.63 -14.76 1.90
C LEU A 992 27.71 -15.53 0.94
N VAL A 993 26.98 -14.85 0.06
CA VAL A 993 26.03 -15.44 -0.91
C VAL A 993 26.54 -15.22 -2.34
N LYS A 994 26.88 -16.29 -3.07
CA LYS A 994 27.40 -16.27 -4.47
C LYS A 994 26.45 -16.89 -5.48
N SER A 995 26.59 -16.57 -6.77
CA SER A 995 25.76 -17.06 -7.89
C SER A 995 25.67 -18.59 -8.03
N VAL A 996 26.74 -19.33 -7.73
CA VAL A 996 26.75 -20.81 -7.77
C VAL A 996 25.81 -21.45 -6.72
N ASN A 997 25.36 -20.67 -5.72
CA ASN A 997 24.40 -21.16 -4.72
C ASN A 997 22.92 -21.05 -5.20
N LEU A 998 22.66 -20.65 -6.45
CA LEU A 998 21.32 -20.47 -7.03
C LEU A 998 21.02 -21.59 -8.07
N PRO A 999 19.84 -22.27 -8.04
CA PRO A 999 19.44 -23.24 -9.08
C PRO A 999 19.36 -22.68 -10.53
N PRO A 1000 19.56 -23.52 -11.57
CA PRO A 1000 19.60 -23.13 -13.00
C PRO A 1000 18.22 -22.83 -13.64
N GLU A 1001 18.18 -21.89 -14.61
CA GLU A 1001 16.98 -21.32 -15.27
C GLU A 1001 16.25 -22.25 -16.26
N VAL A 1002 14.91 -22.10 -16.36
CA VAL A 1002 14.04 -22.66 -17.42
C VAL A 1002 13.68 -21.53 -18.41
N PRO A 1003 14.03 -21.58 -19.71
CA PRO A 1003 13.79 -20.44 -20.61
C PRO A 1003 12.36 -20.36 -21.15
N GLN A 1004 11.79 -19.15 -21.12
CA GLN A 1004 10.53 -18.78 -21.79
C GLN A 1004 10.80 -17.87 -23.01
N GLN A 1005 10.19 -18.26 -24.15
CA GLN A 1005 9.89 -17.51 -25.40
C GLN A 1005 10.72 -17.81 -26.67
N ALA A 1006 10.09 -18.56 -27.59
CA ALA A 1006 10.35 -18.53 -29.03
C ALA A 1006 9.04 -18.80 -29.82
N PHE A 1007 8.48 -17.76 -30.46
CA PHE A 1007 7.49 -17.72 -31.55
C PHE A 1007 7.63 -16.29 -32.11
N GLN A 1008 7.95 -15.96 -33.37
CA GLN A 1008 7.83 -16.63 -34.66
C GLN A 1008 8.88 -16.09 -35.68
N ALA A 1009 9.27 -17.00 -36.59
CA ALA A 1009 9.59 -16.84 -38.03
C ALA A 1009 10.71 -15.86 -38.45
N SER A 1010 11.90 -16.24 -38.93
CA SER A 1010 12.41 -17.22 -39.92
C SER A 1010 12.85 -16.58 -41.25
N LEU A 1011 13.95 -17.13 -41.80
CA LEU A 1011 14.53 -17.04 -43.17
C LEU A 1011 15.76 -16.11 -43.27
N SER A 1012 16.91 -16.49 -43.82
CA SER A 1012 17.35 -17.72 -44.51
C SER A 1012 18.84 -17.57 -44.88
N SER A 1013 19.67 -18.60 -44.67
CA SER A 1013 20.93 -18.81 -45.41
C SER A 1013 21.21 -20.32 -45.53
N PRO A 1014 21.72 -20.83 -46.68
CA PRO A 1014 21.41 -22.18 -47.17
C PRO A 1014 22.37 -23.31 -46.80
N ASP A 1015 23.36 -23.11 -45.91
CA ASP A 1015 24.44 -24.11 -45.70
C ASP A 1015 24.63 -24.55 -44.24
N ALA A 1016 23.55 -24.71 -43.47
CA ALA A 1016 23.60 -25.32 -42.13
C ALA A 1016 22.96 -26.72 -42.15
N PRO A 1017 23.56 -27.73 -41.47
CA PRO A 1017 23.15 -29.13 -41.55
C PRO A 1017 21.71 -29.29 -41.06
N THR A 1018 20.92 -30.09 -41.80
CA THR A 1018 19.48 -30.26 -41.58
C THR A 1018 19.22 -30.81 -40.17
N LEU A 1019 18.78 -29.94 -39.25
CA LEU A 1019 18.41 -30.29 -37.88
C LEU A 1019 17.27 -31.31 -37.88
N LEU A 1020 17.55 -32.53 -37.38
CA LEU A 1020 16.54 -33.56 -37.18
C LEU A 1020 15.53 -33.07 -36.13
N HIS A 1021 14.24 -33.25 -36.38
CA HIS A 1021 13.20 -32.85 -35.44
C HIS A 1021 13.26 -33.74 -34.18
N PHE A 1022 12.99 -33.18 -32.98
CA PHE A 1022 13.05 -33.88 -31.68
C PHE A 1022 12.42 -35.28 -31.71
N VAL A 1023 11.26 -35.38 -32.34
CA VAL A 1023 10.47 -36.62 -32.43
C VAL A 1023 11.16 -37.70 -33.26
N ASP A 1024 11.91 -37.34 -34.30
CA ASP A 1024 12.72 -38.28 -35.07
C ASP A 1024 14.02 -38.62 -34.34
N GLN A 1025 14.59 -37.65 -33.61
CA GLN A 1025 15.83 -37.81 -32.85
C GLN A 1025 15.68 -38.80 -31.68
N HIS A 1026 14.52 -38.79 -31.01
CA HIS A 1026 14.21 -39.69 -29.88
C HIS A 1026 13.23 -40.80 -30.25
N ARG A 1027 13.17 -41.19 -31.53
CA ARG A 1027 12.19 -42.16 -32.04
C ARG A 1027 12.18 -43.47 -31.25
N GLU A 1028 13.33 -44.05 -30.96
CA GLU A 1028 13.42 -45.34 -30.25
C GLU A 1028 12.96 -45.25 -28.79
N ASP A 1029 13.31 -44.16 -28.10
CA ASP A 1029 12.84 -43.92 -26.73
C ASP A 1029 11.33 -43.67 -26.68
N LEU A 1030 10.80 -42.92 -27.65
CA LEU A 1030 9.35 -42.66 -27.74
C LEU A 1030 8.57 -43.92 -28.11
N VAL A 1031 9.13 -44.79 -28.96
CA VAL A 1031 8.51 -46.07 -29.31
C VAL A 1031 8.42 -47.00 -28.09
N THR A 1032 9.43 -46.99 -27.23
CA THR A 1032 9.53 -47.94 -26.11
C THR A 1032 8.87 -47.44 -24.83
N ARG A 1033 8.84 -46.12 -24.60
CA ARG A 1033 8.47 -45.53 -23.31
C ARG A 1033 7.12 -44.82 -23.30
N VAL A 1034 6.47 -44.65 -24.45
CA VAL A 1034 5.10 -44.10 -24.49
C VAL A 1034 4.11 -45.19 -24.10
N THR A 1035 3.49 -45.02 -22.93
CA THR A 1035 2.61 -46.03 -22.32
C THR A 1035 1.14 -45.87 -22.72
N SER A 1036 0.69 -44.67 -23.11
CA SER A 1036 -0.70 -44.40 -23.49
C SER A 1036 -0.82 -43.89 -24.93
N VAL A 1037 -0.58 -44.78 -25.89
CA VAL A 1037 -0.48 -44.44 -27.33
C VAL A 1037 -1.82 -44.04 -27.92
N ASP A 1038 -2.93 -44.67 -27.52
CA ASP A 1038 -4.26 -44.34 -28.07
C ASP A 1038 -4.65 -42.88 -27.78
N ALA A 1039 -4.30 -42.34 -26.60
CA ALA A 1039 -4.53 -40.93 -26.26
C ALA A 1039 -3.67 -39.94 -27.09
N VAL A 1040 -2.52 -40.40 -27.59
CA VAL A 1040 -1.69 -39.63 -28.53
C VAL A 1040 -2.32 -39.67 -29.92
N LEU A 1041 -2.80 -40.84 -30.36
CA LEU A 1041 -3.47 -41.02 -31.65
C LEU A 1041 -4.76 -40.22 -31.76
N ASP A 1042 -5.59 -40.21 -30.71
CA ASP A 1042 -6.86 -39.44 -30.67
C ASP A 1042 -6.63 -37.94 -30.90
N LYS A 1043 -5.47 -37.43 -30.45
CA LYS A 1043 -5.10 -36.01 -30.62
C LYS A 1043 -4.54 -35.70 -32.00
N LEU A 1044 -4.11 -36.73 -32.74
CA LEU A 1044 -3.55 -36.59 -34.09
C LEU A 1044 -4.56 -36.95 -35.18
N HIS A 1045 -5.65 -37.60 -34.80
CA HIS A 1045 -6.76 -38.00 -35.66
C HIS A 1045 -7.45 -36.80 -36.31
N GLY A 1046 -7.61 -36.85 -37.63
CA GLY A 1046 -8.23 -35.77 -38.43
C GLY A 1046 -7.35 -34.54 -38.64
N GLN A 1047 -6.21 -34.41 -37.93
CA GLN A 1047 -5.27 -33.30 -38.07
C GLN A 1047 -3.99 -33.70 -38.80
N VAL A 1048 -3.39 -34.84 -38.40
CA VAL A 1048 -2.15 -35.37 -38.97
C VAL A 1048 -2.35 -36.78 -39.54
N LEU A 1049 -3.20 -37.59 -38.90
CA LEU A 1049 -3.53 -38.95 -39.33
C LEU A 1049 -4.88 -38.98 -40.05
N SER A 1050 -4.94 -39.66 -41.20
CA SER A 1050 -6.22 -40.00 -41.83
C SER A 1050 -6.93 -41.11 -41.05
N GLU A 1051 -8.24 -41.27 -41.27
CA GLU A 1051 -9.02 -42.33 -40.63
C GLU A 1051 -8.44 -43.73 -40.84
N GLU A 1052 -8.02 -44.02 -42.07
CA GLU A 1052 -7.44 -45.31 -42.43
C GLU A 1052 -6.08 -45.54 -41.76
N GLN A 1053 -5.28 -44.48 -41.55
CA GLN A 1053 -4.01 -44.56 -40.83
C GLN A 1053 -4.22 -44.72 -39.32
N TYR A 1054 -5.19 -44.01 -38.74
CA TYR A 1054 -5.51 -44.08 -37.32
C TYR A 1054 -5.98 -45.49 -36.91
N GLU A 1055 -6.94 -46.06 -37.65
CA GLU A 1055 -7.41 -47.43 -37.40
C GLU A 1055 -6.29 -48.46 -37.60
N ARG A 1056 -5.43 -48.24 -38.59
CA ARG A 1056 -4.28 -49.12 -38.84
C ARG A 1056 -3.24 -49.10 -37.71
N VAL A 1057 -2.97 -47.94 -37.11
CA VAL A 1057 -2.12 -47.90 -35.91
C VAL A 1057 -2.83 -48.56 -34.74
N ARG A 1058 -4.12 -48.27 -34.53
CA ARG A 1058 -4.89 -48.78 -33.38
C ARG A 1058 -5.04 -50.31 -33.37
N ALA A 1059 -5.09 -50.92 -34.55
CA ALA A 1059 -5.19 -52.36 -34.74
C ALA A 1059 -3.94 -53.14 -34.29
N GLU A 1060 -2.80 -52.48 -34.07
CA GLU A 1060 -1.59 -53.15 -33.58
C GLU A 1060 -1.74 -53.59 -32.11
N PRO A 1061 -1.24 -54.78 -31.75
CA PRO A 1061 -1.59 -55.43 -30.48
C PRO A 1061 -0.88 -54.83 -29.26
N THR A 1062 0.29 -54.18 -29.44
CA THR A 1062 1.04 -53.58 -28.33
C THR A 1062 1.35 -52.10 -28.55
N ASN A 1063 1.47 -51.32 -27.48
CA ASN A 1063 1.80 -49.89 -27.54
C ASN A 1063 3.12 -49.61 -28.28
N THR A 1064 4.10 -50.49 -28.15
CA THR A 1064 5.37 -50.36 -28.88
C THR A 1064 5.18 -50.56 -30.38
N GLU A 1065 4.39 -51.56 -30.81
CA GLU A 1065 4.06 -51.76 -32.22
C GLU A 1065 3.18 -50.63 -32.76
N LYS A 1066 2.22 -50.14 -31.98
CA LYS A 1066 1.43 -48.93 -32.30
C LYS A 1066 2.34 -47.74 -32.57
N MET A 1067 3.28 -47.41 -31.68
CA MET A 1067 4.21 -46.30 -31.92
C MET A 1067 5.12 -46.56 -33.11
N ARG A 1068 5.61 -47.79 -33.34
CA ARG A 1068 6.41 -48.10 -34.54
C ARG A 1068 5.63 -47.86 -35.83
N THR A 1069 4.38 -48.30 -35.87
CA THR A 1069 3.49 -48.12 -37.02
C THR A 1069 3.16 -46.64 -37.19
N LEU A 1070 2.92 -45.87 -36.12
CA LEU A 1070 2.75 -44.41 -36.17
C LEU A 1070 3.97 -43.71 -36.77
N PHE A 1071 5.17 -44.04 -36.29
CA PHE A 1071 6.42 -43.49 -36.81
C PHE A 1071 6.78 -44.00 -38.21
N SER A 1072 6.14 -45.06 -38.71
CA SER A 1072 6.31 -45.45 -40.12
C SER A 1072 5.72 -44.40 -41.06
N PHE A 1073 4.64 -43.73 -40.63
CA PHE A 1073 4.02 -42.61 -41.35
C PHE A 1073 4.77 -41.30 -41.17
N SER A 1074 5.50 -41.12 -40.05
CA SER A 1074 6.27 -39.89 -39.77
C SER A 1074 7.39 -39.63 -40.79
N LYS A 1075 7.82 -40.64 -41.55
CA LYS A 1075 8.76 -40.48 -42.66
C LYS A 1075 8.21 -39.61 -43.79
N SER A 1076 6.88 -39.56 -43.97
CA SER A 1076 6.22 -38.67 -44.94
C SER A 1076 5.74 -37.34 -44.36
N TRP A 1077 5.96 -37.09 -43.06
CA TRP A 1077 5.48 -35.88 -42.38
C TRP A 1077 6.44 -34.71 -42.51
N ASP A 1078 5.87 -33.52 -42.72
CA ASP A 1078 6.59 -32.26 -42.63
C ASP A 1078 6.82 -31.84 -41.16
N TRP A 1079 7.56 -30.75 -40.95
CA TRP A 1079 7.91 -30.26 -39.62
C TRP A 1079 6.67 -29.90 -38.79
N ALA A 1080 5.62 -29.35 -39.41
CA ALA A 1080 4.39 -28.97 -38.72
C ALA A 1080 3.66 -30.20 -38.16
N CYS A 1081 3.56 -31.26 -38.95
CA CYS A 1081 2.98 -32.54 -38.54
C CYS A 1081 3.77 -33.18 -37.38
N LYS A 1082 5.11 -33.13 -37.44
CA LYS A 1082 5.98 -33.66 -36.38
C LYS A 1082 5.90 -32.85 -35.09
N ASP A 1083 5.75 -31.54 -35.20
CA ASP A 1083 5.59 -30.64 -34.04
C ASP A 1083 4.23 -30.86 -33.37
N GLN A 1084 3.22 -31.25 -34.14
CA GLN A 1084 1.92 -31.64 -33.61
C GLN A 1084 1.97 -32.99 -32.87
N LEU A 1085 2.72 -33.98 -33.37
CA LEU A 1085 3.05 -35.20 -32.62
C LEU A 1085 3.83 -34.87 -31.34
N TYR A 1086 4.82 -33.98 -31.39
CA TYR A 1086 5.55 -33.53 -30.22
C TYR A 1086 4.64 -32.91 -29.16
N ARG A 1087 3.74 -32.00 -29.55
CA ARG A 1087 2.78 -31.38 -28.62
C ARG A 1087 1.81 -32.40 -28.03
N ALA A 1088 1.34 -33.35 -28.84
CA ALA A 1088 0.49 -34.43 -28.35
C ALA A 1088 1.22 -35.28 -27.31
N LEU A 1089 2.49 -35.63 -27.55
CA LEU A 1089 3.35 -36.36 -26.62
C LEU A 1089 3.66 -35.54 -25.37
N LYS A 1090 3.96 -34.25 -25.48
CA LYS A 1090 4.22 -33.36 -24.33
C LYS A 1090 2.98 -33.22 -23.44
N LYS A 1091 1.79 -33.21 -24.03
CA LYS A 1091 0.54 -33.10 -23.26
C LYS A 1091 0.14 -34.40 -22.57
N THR A 1092 0.45 -35.55 -23.19
CA THR A 1092 0.07 -36.87 -22.64
C THR A 1092 1.14 -37.48 -21.75
N HIS A 1093 2.42 -37.24 -22.05
CA HIS A 1093 3.58 -37.78 -21.34
C HIS A 1093 4.63 -36.67 -21.11
N PRO A 1094 4.29 -35.62 -20.33
CA PRO A 1094 5.18 -34.46 -20.12
C PRO A 1094 6.52 -34.87 -19.51
N HIS A 1095 6.51 -35.81 -18.55
CA HIS A 1095 7.72 -36.29 -17.88
C HIS A 1095 8.67 -37.03 -18.82
N LEU A 1096 8.14 -37.79 -19.79
CA LEU A 1096 8.96 -38.48 -20.78
C LEU A 1096 9.64 -37.49 -21.73
N ILE A 1097 8.93 -36.43 -22.13
CA ILE A 1097 9.51 -35.40 -22.99
C ILE A 1097 10.62 -34.64 -22.27
N VAL A 1098 10.43 -34.29 -20.99
CA VAL A 1098 11.46 -33.63 -20.19
C VAL A 1098 12.71 -34.50 -20.05
N ASP A 1099 12.55 -35.78 -19.71
CA ASP A 1099 13.67 -36.72 -19.56
C ASP A 1099 14.46 -36.94 -20.88
N LEU A 1100 13.78 -36.91 -22.02
CA LEU A 1100 14.44 -37.02 -23.33
C LEU A 1100 15.16 -35.73 -23.75
N TRP A 1101 14.69 -34.56 -23.33
CA TRP A 1101 15.38 -33.28 -23.52
C TRP A 1101 16.65 -33.17 -22.65
N GLU A 1102 16.61 -33.63 -21.39
CA GLU A 1102 17.75 -33.56 -20.48
C GLU A 1102 18.96 -34.37 -20.99
N ASN A 1103 18.72 -35.53 -21.62
CA ASN A 1103 19.77 -36.36 -22.20
C ASN A 1103 20.44 -35.76 -23.45
N MET A 1104 19.82 -34.78 -24.14
CA MET A 1104 20.46 -34.08 -25.27
C MET A 1104 21.65 -33.21 -24.85
N SER A 1105 21.70 -32.76 -23.60
CA SER A 1105 22.77 -31.91 -23.05
C SER A 1105 24.13 -32.60 -22.94
N SER A 1106 24.18 -33.92 -23.14
CA SER A 1106 25.39 -34.75 -22.98
C SER A 1106 26.06 -35.13 -24.31
N VAL A 1107 25.46 -34.82 -25.47
CA VAL A 1107 25.99 -35.22 -26.79
C VAL A 1107 26.02 -34.00 -27.72
N SER A 1108 26.84 -32.99 -27.40
CA SER A 1108 27.30 -31.95 -28.35
C SER A 1108 28.56 -31.24 -27.83
N ILE A 1109 29.53 -32.02 -27.33
CA ILE A 1109 30.96 -31.64 -27.36
C ILE A 1109 31.65 -32.68 -28.23
N ASN A 1110 31.72 -32.37 -29.53
CA ASN A 1110 32.73 -32.80 -30.50
C ASN A 1110 32.18 -32.51 -31.90
N ILE A 1111 32.46 -31.31 -32.41
CA ILE A 1111 33.00 -30.98 -33.76
C ILE A 1111 33.47 -29.53 -33.70
#